data_AF-A0AAD8AH41-F1
#
_entry.id   AF-A0AAD8AH41-F1
#
_cell.length_a   1.000
_cell.length_b   1.000
_cell.length_c   1.000
_cell.angle_alpha   90.00
_cell.angle_beta   90.00
_cell.angle_gamma   90.00
#
_symmetry.space_group_name_H-M   'P 1'
#
loop_
_entity.id
_entity.type
_entity.pdbx_description
1 polymer ?
#
loop_
_entity_poly.entity_id
_entity_poly.type
_entity_poly.pdbx_seq_one_letter_code
_entity_poly.pdbx_strand_id
1 'polypeptide(L)'
;VLEDDLLTRLAAAGEDILSDTALVINLETTKKTADEIEIKVEEAKVTSKQIDEAREQYRSAATRASLLYFILNDLHKINPIYQFSLKAFSVVFTTAIHKTVKGGTLQEHVENLLDSITYMVFMYTSRGLFECDKLIFLAQMSFQILVTSGDINPSELDFLLRFPITPNLTSPVDFLTNTSWGGIKSLSQMMEFRNLDRDIEGSAKRWKKFVESEYPEKEKFPQEWKNKSALQKLCMMRALRPDRMTYAIKSFVEEKLGSKFIESRSIEFAKSFEETSPVTPVFFILSPGVDPLKDVEKLGKKLGFTIEKRNFHNVSLGQGQEVIAENAMEVASQHGHWVILQNIHLVQGWLSTLEKKMEQCEEGAHSKYRLFISAEPAPSPELHIIPQGLLESSIKITNEPPSGMMANLHKALDNFNQETLEMCTKEAEFKAVLFVLCYFHAVVNERKKFGAQGWNRSYPFNVGDLTISVNVLFNYLESCTKIPWEDLRYLFGEIMYGGHITDDWDRRLCRTFLQEWLKDELMDGDVMLAPGFPAPGNMDYVGYRAYIDDTLPTETPYLYGLHPNAEIGFLTTSSETLFRTVFEMQPRDSGAGAGTTVTREEKVKSALEEIMDKVPEPFNIAEIMAKVEERTPYIIVAFQECERMNFLMGELRRSLKELDLGLKGELTITQEMEALEECLFMDQVPPSWTARAYPSMLTLGPWFADLMLRLKELESWSSDFNLPATVWLAGFLTHNPS
;
A
#
# COMPACT_ATOMS: atom_id res chain seq x y z
N VAL A 1 32.58 32.03 -42.61
CA VAL A 1 31.72 32.67 -43.65
C VAL A 1 32.20 34.06 -44.04
N LEU A 2 32.17 35.08 -43.16
CA LEU A 2 32.69 36.43 -43.50
C LEU A 2 34.21 36.47 -43.66
N GLU A 3 34.96 35.80 -42.78
CA GLU A 3 36.42 35.66 -42.93
C GLU A 3 36.82 34.84 -44.16
N ASP A 4 36.02 33.84 -44.54
CA ASP A 4 36.25 33.05 -45.76
C ASP A 4 36.02 33.89 -47.02
N ASP A 5 34.98 34.74 -47.06
CA ASP A 5 34.75 35.69 -48.16
C ASP A 5 35.87 36.73 -48.24
N LEU A 6 36.37 37.20 -47.08
CA LEU A 6 37.51 38.11 -47.00
C LEU A 6 38.80 37.46 -47.52
N LEU A 7 39.10 36.22 -47.10
CA LEU A 7 40.27 35.44 -47.56
C LEU A 7 40.19 35.10 -49.04
N THR A 8 39.00 34.76 -49.54
CA THR A 8 38.78 34.45 -50.96
C THR A 8 39.00 35.68 -51.83
N ARG A 9 38.58 36.87 -51.36
CA ARG A 9 38.81 38.14 -52.05
C ARG A 9 40.25 38.62 -51.96
N LEU A 10 40.92 38.42 -50.82
CA LEU A 10 42.35 38.67 -50.67
C LEU A 10 43.19 37.80 -51.60
N ALA A 11 42.80 36.52 -51.77
CA ALA A 11 43.45 35.61 -52.70
C ALA A 11 43.18 35.96 -54.18
N ALA A 12 42.08 36.69 -54.47
CA ALA A 12 41.72 37.15 -55.81
C ALA A 12 42.22 38.57 -56.13
N ALA A 13 42.73 39.32 -55.15
CA ALA A 13 43.25 40.66 -55.35
C ALA A 13 44.63 40.64 -56.04
N GLY A 14 44.81 41.44 -57.10
CA GLY A 14 46.06 41.57 -57.86
C GLY A 14 47.12 42.45 -57.16
N GLU A 15 48.13 42.95 -57.91
CA GLU A 15 49.25 43.75 -57.37
C GLU A 15 48.84 45.08 -56.70
N ASP A 16 47.64 45.61 -56.96
CA ASP A 16 47.15 46.89 -56.41
C ASP A 16 45.91 46.73 -55.51
N ILE A 17 46.15 46.25 -54.29
CA ILE A 17 45.16 45.96 -53.23
C ILE A 17 44.42 47.23 -52.76
N LEU A 18 45.03 48.41 -52.87
CA LEU A 18 44.46 49.67 -52.37
C LEU A 18 43.35 50.22 -53.26
N SER A 19 43.22 49.72 -54.49
CA SER A 19 42.17 50.13 -55.44
C SER A 19 40.85 49.37 -55.27
N ASP A 20 40.84 48.24 -54.53
CA ASP A 20 39.66 47.40 -54.33
C ASP A 20 38.78 47.92 -53.17
N THR A 21 37.91 48.87 -53.50
CA THR A 21 36.92 49.44 -52.57
C THR A 21 36.00 48.40 -51.93
N ALA A 22 35.73 47.27 -52.60
CA ALA A 22 34.86 46.23 -52.05
C ALA A 22 35.58 45.40 -50.97
N LEU A 23 36.90 45.19 -51.11
CA LEU A 23 37.73 44.56 -50.07
C LEU A 23 37.75 45.42 -48.80
N VAL A 24 37.92 46.74 -48.93
CA VAL A 24 37.95 47.68 -47.79
C VAL A 24 36.61 47.70 -47.06
N ILE A 25 35.50 47.76 -47.79
CA ILE A 25 34.14 47.72 -47.19
C ILE A 25 33.91 46.39 -46.48
N ASN A 26 34.32 45.27 -47.07
CA ASN A 26 34.15 43.95 -46.45
C ASN A 26 34.96 43.83 -45.15
N LEU A 27 36.16 44.41 -45.13
CA LEU A 27 37.03 44.46 -43.96
C LEU A 27 36.44 45.33 -42.84
N GLU A 28 35.85 46.48 -43.18
CA GLU A 28 35.07 47.29 -42.24
C GLU A 28 33.84 46.55 -41.69
N THR A 29 33.07 45.86 -42.55
CA THR A 29 31.92 45.06 -42.07
C THR A 29 32.35 43.89 -41.21
N THR A 30 33.46 43.22 -41.54
CA THR A 30 33.99 42.10 -40.75
C THR A 30 34.45 42.59 -39.38
N LYS A 31 35.16 43.73 -39.33
CA LYS A 31 35.58 44.37 -38.09
C LYS A 31 34.37 44.80 -37.25
N LYS A 32 33.38 45.46 -37.84
CA LYS A 32 32.15 45.86 -37.15
C LYS A 32 31.38 44.65 -36.61
N THR A 33 31.32 43.56 -37.37
CA THR A 33 30.66 42.32 -36.93
C THR A 33 31.42 41.66 -35.79
N ALA A 34 32.76 41.69 -35.81
CA ALA A 34 33.59 41.21 -34.71
C ALA A 34 33.36 42.03 -33.42
N ASP A 35 33.33 43.37 -33.52
CA ASP A 35 33.02 44.25 -32.40
C ASP A 35 31.59 43.99 -31.85
N GLU A 36 30.60 43.78 -32.73
CA GLU A 36 29.23 43.41 -32.34
C GLU A 36 29.15 42.03 -31.64
N ILE A 37 29.94 41.05 -32.09
CA ILE A 37 30.04 39.73 -31.46
C ILE A 37 30.68 39.87 -30.09
N GLU A 38 31.73 40.67 -29.93
CA GLU A 38 32.39 40.89 -28.64
C GLU A 38 31.42 41.49 -27.61
N ILE A 39 30.62 42.48 -28.02
CA ILE A 39 29.55 43.05 -27.18
C ILE A 39 28.52 41.97 -26.82
N LYS A 40 28.02 41.21 -27.79
CA LYS A 40 27.03 40.14 -27.55
C LYS A 40 27.58 39.03 -26.65
N VAL A 41 28.86 38.70 -26.75
CA VAL A 41 29.51 37.72 -25.88
C VAL A 41 29.56 38.22 -24.44
N GLU A 42 29.84 39.50 -24.23
CA GLU A 42 29.85 40.08 -22.88
C GLU A 42 28.43 40.16 -22.29
N GLU A 43 27.43 40.54 -23.09
CA GLU A 43 26.02 40.48 -22.70
C GLU A 43 25.57 39.04 -22.38
N ALA A 44 26.01 38.05 -23.17
CA ALA A 44 25.71 36.64 -22.94
C ALA A 44 26.33 36.13 -21.64
N LYS A 45 27.55 36.55 -21.28
CA LYS A 45 28.17 36.20 -19.99
C LYS A 45 27.38 36.75 -18.81
N VAL A 46 26.97 38.02 -18.88
CA VAL A 46 26.15 38.66 -17.83
C VAL A 46 24.81 37.94 -17.70
N THR A 47 24.15 37.66 -18.83
CA THR A 47 22.87 36.95 -18.86
C THR A 47 23.01 35.52 -18.32
N SER A 48 24.07 34.80 -18.69
CA SER A 48 24.38 33.45 -18.19
C SER A 48 24.53 33.45 -16.67
N LYS A 49 25.26 34.43 -16.12
CA LYS A 49 25.41 34.58 -14.68
C LYS A 49 24.07 34.82 -13.97
N GLN A 50 23.22 35.70 -14.52
CA GLN A 50 21.88 35.95 -13.97
C GLN A 50 20.98 34.70 -14.04
N ILE A 51 21.06 33.92 -15.12
CA ILE A 51 20.35 32.66 -15.26
C ILE A 51 20.83 31.65 -14.21
N ASP A 52 22.13 31.52 -14.00
CA ASP A 52 22.67 30.59 -13.02
C ASP A 52 22.29 30.98 -11.59
N GLU A 53 22.35 32.28 -11.25
CA GLU A 53 21.86 32.79 -9.96
C GLU A 53 20.36 32.50 -9.76
N ALA A 54 19.54 32.68 -10.79
CA ALA A 54 18.11 32.34 -10.73
C ALA A 54 17.89 30.82 -10.62
N ARG A 55 18.67 29.98 -11.32
CA ARG A 55 18.58 28.52 -11.25
C ARG A 55 18.87 27.99 -9.85
N GLU A 56 19.85 28.57 -9.17
CA GLU A 56 20.17 28.21 -7.78
C GLU A 56 19.00 28.48 -6.84
N GLN A 57 18.29 29.59 -7.03
CA GLN A 57 17.14 29.96 -6.21
C GLN A 57 15.98 28.95 -6.30
N TYR A 58 15.78 28.34 -7.47
CA TYR A 58 14.71 27.34 -7.71
C TYR A 58 15.21 25.89 -7.67
N ARG A 59 16.51 25.66 -7.39
CA ARG A 59 17.09 24.31 -7.37
C ARG A 59 16.35 23.39 -6.40
N SER A 60 15.98 23.88 -5.22
CA SER A 60 15.21 23.12 -4.23
C SER A 60 13.87 22.61 -4.77
N ALA A 61 13.15 23.45 -5.54
CA ALA A 61 11.89 23.07 -6.18
C ALA A 61 12.09 22.00 -7.26
N ALA A 62 13.16 22.12 -8.07
CA ALA A 62 13.52 21.11 -9.07
C ALA A 62 13.93 19.78 -8.42
N THR A 63 14.74 19.82 -7.36
CA THR A 63 15.13 18.64 -6.58
C THR A 63 13.91 17.96 -5.96
N ARG A 64 12.96 18.74 -5.41
CA ARG A 64 11.70 18.21 -4.86
C ARG A 64 10.88 17.50 -5.93
N ALA A 65 10.70 18.12 -7.09
CA ALA A 65 9.95 17.51 -8.20
C ALA A 65 10.62 16.23 -8.70
N SER A 66 11.95 16.24 -8.84
CA SER A 66 12.72 15.06 -9.23
C SER A 66 12.55 13.92 -8.22
N LEU A 67 12.65 14.23 -6.92
CA LEU A 67 12.45 13.24 -5.86
C LEU A 67 11.06 12.60 -5.94
N LEU A 68 10.02 13.43 -6.04
CA LEU A 68 8.64 12.96 -6.13
C LEU A 68 8.41 12.08 -7.37
N TYR A 69 8.98 12.45 -8.52
CA TYR A 69 8.89 11.62 -9.72
C TYR A 69 9.51 10.24 -9.53
N PHE A 70 10.70 10.14 -8.92
CA PHE A 70 11.32 8.84 -8.65
C PHE A 70 10.54 8.00 -7.65
N ILE A 71 9.94 8.62 -6.63
CA ILE A 71 9.04 7.92 -5.71
C ILE A 71 7.83 7.36 -6.48
N LEU A 72 7.21 8.15 -7.36
CA LEU A 72 6.10 7.70 -8.20
C LEU A 72 6.50 6.55 -9.11
N ASN A 73 7.68 6.63 -9.72
CA ASN A 73 8.20 5.57 -10.58
C ASN A 73 8.41 4.27 -9.81
N ASP A 74 8.77 4.33 -8.53
CA ASP A 74 8.99 3.15 -7.68
C ASP A 74 7.70 2.52 -7.14
N LEU A 75 6.53 3.15 -7.29
CA LEU A 75 5.27 2.61 -6.79
C LEU A 75 4.87 1.29 -7.45
N HIS A 76 5.37 0.98 -8.65
CA HIS A 76 5.14 -0.31 -9.30
C HIS A 76 5.65 -1.50 -8.47
N LYS A 77 6.61 -1.26 -7.56
CA LYS A 77 7.13 -2.26 -6.61
C LYS A 77 6.07 -2.69 -5.58
N ILE A 78 5.15 -1.79 -5.23
CA ILE A 78 4.00 -2.11 -4.36
C ILE A 78 2.96 -2.91 -5.16
N ASN A 79 2.56 -2.35 -6.30
CA ASN A 79 1.60 -2.99 -7.19
C ASN A 79 1.96 -2.64 -8.65
N PRO A 80 2.11 -3.62 -9.56
CA PRO A 80 2.51 -3.36 -10.94
C PRO A 80 1.59 -2.40 -11.71
N ILE A 81 0.35 -2.20 -11.24
CA ILE A 81 -0.60 -1.26 -11.85
C ILE A 81 -0.24 0.21 -11.61
N TYR A 82 0.59 0.50 -10.61
CA TYR A 82 1.02 1.84 -10.23
C TYR A 82 2.16 2.36 -11.10
N GLN A 83 1.93 2.39 -12.42
CA GLN A 83 2.86 2.98 -13.38
C GLN A 83 2.49 4.44 -13.61
N PHE A 84 3.45 5.36 -13.64
CA PHE A 84 3.17 6.78 -13.89
C PHE A 84 4.17 7.34 -14.90
N SER A 85 3.69 7.96 -15.98
CA SER A 85 4.57 8.54 -16.99
C SER A 85 5.14 9.90 -16.58
N LEU A 86 6.34 10.20 -17.06
CA LEU A 86 6.92 11.54 -16.97
C LEU A 86 6.05 12.61 -17.64
N LYS A 87 5.36 12.25 -18.73
CA LYS A 87 4.44 13.15 -19.44
C LYS A 87 3.29 13.57 -18.53
N ALA A 88 2.63 12.63 -17.87
CA ALA A 88 1.55 12.93 -16.92
C ALA A 88 2.07 13.71 -15.71
N PHE A 89 3.21 13.32 -15.15
CA PHE A 89 3.86 14.04 -14.05
C PHE A 89 4.18 15.50 -14.42
N SER A 90 4.68 15.75 -15.63
CA SER A 90 5.03 17.09 -16.11
C SER A 90 3.82 18.02 -16.19
N VAL A 91 2.64 17.48 -16.56
CA VAL A 91 1.38 18.23 -16.56
C VAL A 91 0.97 18.61 -15.14
N VAL A 92 1.05 17.68 -14.20
CA VAL A 92 0.75 17.93 -12.78
C VAL A 92 1.72 18.96 -12.19
N PHE A 93 3.01 18.83 -12.48
CA PHE A 93 4.05 19.76 -12.06
C PHE A 93 3.81 21.19 -12.59
N THR A 94 3.52 21.32 -13.89
CA THR A 94 3.22 22.62 -14.51
C THR A 94 1.95 23.24 -13.91
N THR A 95 0.92 22.41 -13.67
CA THR A 95 -0.31 22.84 -13.01
C THR A 95 -0.05 23.31 -11.58
N ALA A 96 0.82 22.63 -10.84
CA ALA A 96 1.21 23.04 -9.49
C ALA A 96 1.89 24.40 -9.49
N ILE A 97 2.80 24.66 -10.45
CA ILE A 97 3.44 25.98 -10.62
C ILE A 97 2.38 27.06 -10.88
N HIS A 98 1.44 26.82 -11.80
CA HIS A 98 0.40 27.80 -12.12
C HIS A 98 -0.57 28.08 -10.96
N LYS A 99 -0.88 27.06 -10.14
CA LYS A 99 -1.76 27.19 -8.96
C LYS A 99 -1.05 27.76 -7.74
N THR A 100 0.26 27.89 -7.77
CA THR A 100 1.03 28.35 -6.61
C THR A 100 0.72 29.82 -6.30
N VAL A 101 0.47 30.10 -5.02
CA VAL A 101 0.29 31.47 -4.53
C VAL A 101 1.63 32.22 -4.61
N LYS A 102 1.61 33.39 -5.23
CA LYS A 102 2.81 34.25 -5.31
C LYS A 102 3.14 34.76 -3.90
N GLY A 103 4.37 34.50 -3.45
CA GLY A 103 4.87 35.02 -2.17
C GLY A 103 5.27 36.50 -2.27
N GLY A 104 5.33 37.18 -1.12
CA GLY A 104 5.83 38.55 -1.03
C GLY A 104 7.36 38.63 -1.13
N THR A 105 8.05 37.55 -0.78
CA THR A 105 9.49 37.37 -0.98
C THR A 105 9.78 36.15 -1.86
N LEU A 106 10.98 36.10 -2.44
CA LEU A 106 11.42 34.95 -3.22
C LEU A 106 11.46 33.66 -2.38
N GLN A 107 11.94 33.73 -1.15
CA GLN A 107 12.02 32.58 -0.25
C GLN A 107 10.62 32.01 0.05
N GLU A 108 9.68 32.88 0.44
CA GLU A 108 8.29 32.49 0.65
C GLU A 108 7.65 31.92 -0.62
N HIS A 109 7.96 32.48 -1.80
CA HIS A 109 7.47 31.94 -3.05
C HIS A 109 8.01 30.54 -3.35
N VAL A 110 9.29 30.28 -3.06
CA VAL A 110 9.90 28.94 -3.20
C VAL A 110 9.28 27.95 -2.22
N GLU A 111 9.01 28.35 -0.98
CA GLU A 111 8.30 27.52 0.01
C GLU A 111 6.87 27.19 -0.46
N ASN A 112 6.13 28.17 -0.98
CA ASN A 112 4.80 27.95 -1.56
C ASN A 112 4.85 27.03 -2.79
N LEU A 113 5.89 27.12 -3.63
CA LEU A 113 6.10 26.22 -4.76
C LEU A 113 6.33 24.79 -4.28
N LEU A 114 7.22 24.58 -3.30
CA LEU A 114 7.49 23.27 -2.73
C LEU A 114 6.22 22.62 -2.17
N ASP A 115 5.43 23.39 -1.43
CA ASP A 115 4.17 22.94 -0.85
C ASP A 115 3.12 22.59 -1.91
N SER A 116 2.94 23.46 -2.92
CA SER A 116 2.01 23.26 -4.03
C SER A 116 2.38 22.03 -4.87
N ILE A 117 3.66 21.88 -5.23
CA ILE A 117 4.16 20.71 -5.99
C ILE A 117 3.92 19.43 -5.20
N THR A 118 4.30 19.42 -3.91
CA THR A 118 4.16 18.23 -3.06
C THR A 118 2.69 17.83 -2.92
N TYR A 119 1.80 18.79 -2.67
CA TYR A 119 0.37 18.52 -2.48
C TYR A 119 -0.32 18.08 -3.78
N MET A 120 -0.03 18.73 -4.91
CA MET A 120 -0.63 18.36 -6.20
C MET A 120 -0.21 16.97 -6.66
N VAL A 121 1.06 16.61 -6.47
CA VAL A 121 1.55 15.25 -6.77
C VAL A 121 0.90 14.24 -5.81
N PHE A 122 0.85 14.54 -4.51
CA PHE A 122 0.18 13.69 -3.54
C PHE A 122 -1.28 13.40 -3.92
N MET A 123 -2.05 14.44 -4.27
CA MET A 123 -3.45 14.28 -4.70
C MET A 123 -3.55 13.51 -6.02
N TYR A 124 -2.69 13.81 -6.99
CA TYR A 124 -2.68 13.12 -8.28
C TYR A 124 -2.45 11.62 -8.11
N THR A 125 -1.42 11.25 -7.35
CA THR A 125 -1.01 9.87 -7.11
C THR A 125 -2.02 9.14 -6.25
N SER A 126 -2.48 9.72 -5.13
CA SER A 126 -3.39 9.05 -4.20
C SER A 126 -4.72 8.63 -4.85
N ARG A 127 -5.17 9.31 -5.91
CA ARG A 127 -6.35 8.89 -6.69
C ARG A 127 -6.17 7.54 -7.39
N GLY A 128 -4.95 7.20 -7.76
CA GLY A 128 -4.61 5.96 -8.47
C GLY A 128 -4.11 4.83 -7.56
N LEU A 129 -4.14 5.03 -6.23
CA LEU A 129 -3.71 4.02 -5.25
C LEU A 129 -4.92 3.43 -4.52
N PHE A 130 -4.82 2.17 -4.12
CA PHE A 130 -5.71 1.56 -3.13
C PHE A 130 -5.54 2.22 -1.76
N GLU A 131 -6.59 2.22 -0.93
CA GLU A 131 -6.59 2.83 0.39
C GLU A 131 -5.47 2.28 1.29
N CYS A 132 -5.18 0.97 1.17
CA CYS A 132 -4.10 0.32 1.91
C CYS A 132 -2.71 0.88 1.60
N ASP A 133 -2.51 1.41 0.39
CA ASP A 133 -1.20 1.85 -0.10
C ASP A 133 -1.01 3.37 0.01
N LYS A 134 -2.09 4.14 0.19
CA LYS A 134 -2.02 5.61 0.34
C LYS A 134 -1.14 6.04 1.51
N LEU A 135 -1.28 5.38 2.67
CA LEU A 135 -0.46 5.70 3.84
C LEU A 135 1.00 5.29 3.65
N ILE A 136 1.26 4.20 2.93
CA ILE A 136 2.61 3.73 2.58
C ILE A 136 3.31 4.77 1.70
N PHE A 137 2.63 5.22 0.64
CA PHE A 137 3.12 6.28 -0.24
C PHE A 137 3.35 7.59 0.54
N LEU A 138 2.40 7.99 1.38
CA LEU A 138 2.51 9.21 2.17
C LEU A 138 3.68 9.16 3.15
N ALA A 139 3.89 8.03 3.82
CA ALA A 139 5.03 7.81 4.71
C ALA A 139 6.35 7.90 3.93
N GLN A 140 6.46 7.19 2.81
CA GLN A 140 7.67 7.21 1.98
C GLN A 140 7.98 8.61 1.45
N MET A 141 6.98 9.31 0.90
CA MET A 141 7.13 10.69 0.44
C MET A 141 7.63 11.59 1.58
N SER A 142 7.02 11.50 2.75
CA SER A 142 7.39 12.32 3.91
C SER A 142 8.80 12.02 4.39
N PHE A 143 9.19 10.75 4.51
CA PHE A 143 10.54 10.38 4.94
C PHE A 143 11.59 10.85 3.94
N GLN A 144 11.42 10.58 2.64
CA GLN A 144 12.40 10.99 1.62
C GLN A 144 12.56 12.52 1.55
N ILE A 145 11.46 13.26 1.67
CA ILE A 145 11.49 14.72 1.74
C ILE A 145 12.35 15.18 2.91
N LEU A 146 12.13 14.61 4.10
CA LEU A 146 12.81 15.01 5.33
C LEU A 146 14.27 14.53 5.38
N VAL A 147 14.60 13.39 4.76
CA VAL A 147 15.99 12.94 4.58
C VAL A 147 16.72 13.95 3.68
N THR A 148 16.09 14.34 2.57
CA THR A 148 16.70 15.25 1.58
C THR A 148 16.90 16.66 2.16
N SER A 149 16.03 17.12 3.06
CA SER A 149 16.21 18.39 3.78
C SER A 149 17.19 18.31 4.96
N GLY A 150 17.60 17.11 5.36
CA GLY A 150 18.48 16.89 6.53
C GLY A 150 17.76 16.96 7.87
N ASP A 151 16.42 16.96 7.89
CA ASP A 151 15.61 17.06 9.11
C ASP A 151 15.52 15.74 9.88
N ILE A 152 15.82 14.61 9.23
CA ILE A 152 15.86 13.29 9.86
C ILE A 152 17.16 12.54 9.60
N ASN A 153 17.61 11.82 10.63
CA ASN A 153 18.83 11.02 10.57
C ASN A 153 18.57 9.68 9.84
N PRO A 154 19.31 9.35 8.77
CA PRO A 154 19.14 8.10 8.03
C PRO A 154 19.31 6.83 8.89
N SER A 155 20.17 6.87 9.91
CA SER A 155 20.38 5.72 10.81
C SER A 155 19.18 5.46 11.74
N GLU A 156 18.51 6.52 12.18
CA GLU A 156 17.27 6.43 12.97
C GLU A 156 16.11 5.96 12.08
N LEU A 157 16.08 6.37 10.81
CA LEU A 157 15.12 5.87 9.84
C LEU A 157 15.34 4.38 9.52
N ASP A 158 16.59 3.92 9.34
CA ASP A 158 16.91 2.49 9.13
C ASP A 158 16.43 1.66 10.34
N PHE A 159 16.66 2.13 11.57
CA PHE A 159 16.09 1.51 12.77
C PHE A 159 14.57 1.50 12.72
N LEU A 160 13.95 2.67 12.43
CA LEU A 160 12.50 2.77 12.39
C LEU A 160 11.94 1.78 11.40
N LEU A 161 12.51 1.62 10.20
CA LEU A 161 11.98 0.79 9.11
C LEU A 161 12.20 -0.71 9.34
N ARG A 162 13.40 -1.12 9.75
CA ARG A 162 13.76 -2.54 9.97
C ARG A 162 13.29 -3.08 11.31
N PHE A 163 13.25 -2.22 12.33
CA PHE A 163 12.93 -2.57 13.72
C PHE A 163 13.70 -3.79 14.24
N PRO A 164 15.03 -3.69 14.39
CA PRO A 164 15.84 -4.79 14.91
C PRO A 164 15.45 -5.14 16.35
N ILE A 165 15.37 -6.44 16.65
CA ILE A 165 14.96 -6.97 17.95
C ILE A 165 16.09 -7.86 18.50
N THR A 166 16.43 -7.70 19.77
CA THR A 166 17.26 -8.68 20.49
C THR A 166 16.39 -9.87 20.94
N PRO A 167 16.56 -11.08 20.39
CA PRO A 167 15.71 -12.23 20.71
C PRO A 167 16.00 -12.80 22.10
N ASN A 168 15.13 -13.70 22.58
CA ASN A 168 15.30 -14.50 23.81
C ASN A 168 15.45 -13.67 25.11
N LEU A 169 14.94 -12.44 25.13
CA LEU A 169 14.89 -11.64 26.35
C LEU A 169 13.52 -11.77 27.03
N THR A 170 13.53 -11.72 28.35
CA THR A 170 12.30 -11.59 29.14
C THR A 170 12.07 -10.13 29.49
N SER A 171 10.87 -9.63 29.23
CA SER A 171 10.49 -8.29 29.67
C SER A 171 10.52 -8.21 31.22
N PRO A 172 11.18 -7.20 31.81
CA PRO A 172 11.16 -6.97 33.25
C PRO A 172 9.85 -6.34 33.73
N VAL A 173 8.95 -5.97 32.80
CA VAL A 173 7.66 -5.34 33.08
C VAL A 173 6.51 -6.12 32.43
N ASP A 174 5.33 -6.10 33.06
CA ASP A 174 4.17 -6.91 32.66
C ASP A 174 3.39 -6.36 31.46
N PHE A 175 3.54 -5.06 31.17
CA PHE A 175 2.81 -4.35 30.11
C PHE A 175 3.54 -4.35 28.75
N LEU A 176 4.73 -4.96 28.66
CA LEU A 176 5.47 -5.11 27.40
C LEU A 176 5.73 -6.58 27.11
N THR A 177 5.64 -6.94 25.83
CA THR A 177 6.02 -8.27 25.37
C THR A 177 7.54 -8.44 25.37
N ASN A 178 8.01 -9.69 25.39
CA ASN A 178 9.43 -10.02 25.23
C ASN A 178 10.02 -9.44 23.92
N THR A 179 9.24 -9.46 22.85
CA THR A 179 9.60 -8.89 21.54
C THR A 179 9.76 -7.37 21.61
N SER A 180 8.76 -6.67 22.17
CA SER A 180 8.80 -5.22 22.41
C SER A 180 10.02 -4.82 23.25
N TRP A 181 10.33 -5.61 24.27
CA TRP A 181 11.49 -5.39 25.12
C TRP A 181 12.81 -5.60 24.36
N GLY A 182 12.90 -6.62 23.51
CA GLY A 182 14.03 -6.81 22.61
C GLY A 182 14.26 -5.62 21.67
N GLY A 183 13.18 -5.00 21.17
CA GLY A 183 13.23 -3.76 20.40
C GLY A 183 13.73 -2.57 21.21
N ILE A 184 13.27 -2.40 22.46
CA ILE A 184 13.77 -1.36 23.39
C ILE A 184 15.26 -1.53 23.68
N LYS A 185 15.73 -2.78 23.88
CA LYS A 185 17.14 -3.07 24.12
C LYS A 185 18.01 -2.73 22.92
N SER A 186 17.55 -3.07 21.71
CA SER A 186 18.23 -2.66 20.48
C SER A 186 18.27 -1.14 20.33
N LEU A 187 17.12 -0.46 20.54
CA LEU A 187 17.03 1.00 20.46
C LEU A 187 17.97 1.68 21.47
N SER A 188 18.06 1.15 22.69
CA SER A 188 18.91 1.69 23.77
C SER A 188 20.42 1.63 23.49
N GLN A 189 20.86 0.90 22.45
CA GLN A 189 22.25 0.88 22.00
C GLN A 189 22.62 2.15 21.21
N MET A 190 21.64 2.84 20.63
CA MET A 190 21.85 4.10 19.94
C MET A 190 22.09 5.24 20.93
N MET A 191 23.02 6.14 20.61
CA MET A 191 23.47 7.21 21.52
C MET A 191 22.32 8.07 22.06
N GLU A 192 21.34 8.38 21.19
CA GLU A 192 20.18 9.20 21.53
C GLU A 192 19.19 8.53 22.49
N PHE A 193 19.16 7.20 22.55
CA PHE A 193 18.19 6.45 23.35
C PHE A 193 18.82 5.75 24.55
N ARG A 194 20.06 6.10 24.88
CA ARG A 194 20.79 5.50 25.99
C ARG A 194 19.99 5.65 27.30
N ASN A 195 19.91 4.55 28.05
CA ASN A 195 19.15 4.42 29.31
C ASN A 195 17.61 4.39 29.15
N LEU A 196 17.05 4.30 27.94
CA LEU A 196 15.61 4.13 27.75
C LEU A 196 15.09 2.88 28.48
N ASP A 197 15.77 1.76 28.30
CA ASP A 197 15.52 0.51 29.00
C ASP A 197 15.50 0.70 30.53
N ARG A 198 16.51 1.36 31.09
CA ARG A 198 16.63 1.62 32.53
C ARG A 198 15.53 2.54 33.07
N ASP A 199 15.11 3.55 32.30
CA ASP A 199 14.01 4.42 32.73
C ASP A 199 12.65 3.71 32.66
N ILE A 200 12.43 2.83 31.68
CA ILE A 200 11.22 2.01 31.61
C ILE A 200 11.12 1.10 32.83
N GLU A 201 12.21 0.44 33.21
CA GLU A 201 12.28 -0.36 34.43
C GLU A 201 12.09 0.49 35.70
N GLY A 202 12.85 1.58 35.84
CA GLY A 202 12.85 2.43 37.04
C GLY A 202 11.55 3.21 37.24
N SER A 203 10.85 3.53 36.15
CA SER A 203 9.63 4.36 36.13
C SER A 203 8.40 3.61 35.59
N ALA A 204 8.35 2.28 35.79
CA ALA A 204 7.36 1.37 35.21
C ALA A 204 5.91 1.86 35.28
N LYS A 205 5.46 2.43 36.40
CA LYS A 205 4.07 2.95 36.55
C LYS A 205 3.71 4.03 35.53
N ARG A 206 4.65 4.91 35.18
CA ARG A 206 4.40 6.01 34.22
C ARG A 206 4.36 5.48 32.79
N TRP A 207 5.28 4.58 32.46
CA TRP A 207 5.33 3.92 31.16
C TRP A 207 4.13 3.02 30.93
N LYS A 208 3.70 2.26 31.96
CA LYS A 208 2.46 1.48 31.93
C LYS A 208 1.26 2.36 31.56
N LYS A 209 1.10 3.51 32.21
CA LYS A 209 0.02 4.47 31.89
C LYS A 209 0.06 4.93 30.43
N PHE A 210 1.25 5.22 29.89
CA PHE A 210 1.41 5.63 28.50
C PHE A 210 1.09 4.48 27.52
N VAL A 211 1.62 3.29 27.78
CA VAL A 211 1.40 2.10 26.94
C VAL A 211 -0.06 1.65 26.97
N GLU A 212 -0.73 1.72 28.11
CA GLU A 212 -2.16 1.37 28.26
C GLU A 212 -3.10 2.49 27.80
N SER A 213 -2.58 3.63 27.36
CA SER A 213 -3.41 4.68 26.76
C SER A 213 -4.07 4.19 25.47
N GLU A 214 -5.29 4.63 25.23
CA GLU A 214 -6.03 4.33 24.00
C GLU A 214 -5.42 5.06 22.79
N TYR A 215 -4.90 6.27 23.01
CA TYR A 215 -4.34 7.17 21.98
C TYR A 215 -2.91 7.64 22.34
N PRO A 216 -1.95 6.72 22.53
CA PRO A 216 -0.60 7.05 22.97
C PRO A 216 0.13 8.02 22.01
N GLU A 217 -0.21 8.00 20.72
CA GLU A 217 0.34 8.92 19.72
C GLU A 217 -0.01 10.39 19.96
N LYS A 218 -1.07 10.67 20.74
CA LYS A 218 -1.47 12.03 21.15
C LYS A 218 -0.98 12.38 22.56
N GLU A 219 -0.43 11.42 23.30
CA GLU A 219 0.08 11.64 24.64
C GLU A 219 1.50 12.19 24.66
N LYS A 220 1.84 12.92 25.72
CA LYS A 220 3.21 13.37 25.95
C LYS A 220 4.03 12.24 26.55
N PHE A 221 5.14 11.92 25.90
CA PHE A 221 6.10 10.94 26.42
C PHE A 221 6.58 11.29 27.85
N PRO A 222 6.91 10.28 28.67
CA PRO A 222 7.42 10.51 30.02
C PRO A 222 8.74 11.31 30.05
N GLN A 223 8.95 12.08 31.11
CA GLN A 223 10.25 12.68 31.48
C GLN A 223 10.94 13.48 30.36
N GLU A 224 12.19 13.14 30.03
CA GLU A 224 13.01 13.78 28.99
C GLU A 224 12.66 13.30 27.57
N TRP A 225 12.00 12.15 27.45
CA TRP A 225 11.62 11.55 26.16
C TRP A 225 10.62 12.41 25.38
N LYS A 226 9.88 13.30 26.05
CA LYS A 226 9.01 14.30 25.38
C LYS A 226 9.77 15.28 24.47
N ASN A 227 11.05 15.50 24.75
CA ASN A 227 11.90 16.44 24.01
C ASN A 227 12.53 15.81 22.76
N LYS A 228 12.34 14.50 22.55
CA LYS A 228 12.81 13.80 21.36
C LYS A 228 12.13 14.32 20.09
N SER A 229 12.84 14.20 18.97
CA SER A 229 12.31 14.57 17.65
C SER A 229 11.09 13.70 17.30
N ALA A 230 10.32 14.14 16.30
CA ALA A 230 9.15 13.40 15.85
C ALA A 230 9.53 11.98 15.35
N LEU A 231 10.66 11.85 14.63
CA LEU A 231 11.14 10.54 14.17
C LEU A 231 11.58 9.67 15.35
N GLN A 232 12.31 10.22 16.31
CA GLN A 232 12.76 9.48 17.49
C GLN A 232 11.58 8.98 18.33
N LYS A 233 10.51 9.77 18.43
CA LYS A 233 9.24 9.35 19.05
C LYS A 233 8.58 8.20 18.30
N LEU A 234 8.62 8.18 16.96
CA LEU A 234 8.17 7.04 16.17
C LEU A 234 8.99 5.77 16.46
N CYS A 235 10.31 5.88 16.59
CA CYS A 235 11.16 4.73 16.95
C CYS A 235 10.76 4.13 18.31
N MET A 236 10.47 4.99 19.29
CA MET A 236 10.00 4.55 20.61
C MET A 236 8.58 3.97 20.56
N MET A 237 7.66 4.61 19.83
CA MET A 237 6.31 4.09 19.61
C MET A 237 6.33 2.71 18.96
N ARG A 238 7.23 2.46 18.00
CA ARG A 238 7.32 1.17 17.31
C ARG A 238 7.64 0.02 18.27
N ALA A 239 8.45 0.29 19.31
CA ALA A 239 8.74 -0.70 20.34
C ALA A 239 7.62 -0.85 21.39
N LEU A 240 6.94 0.25 21.74
CA LEU A 240 5.97 0.29 22.83
C LEU A 240 4.56 -0.13 22.41
N ARG A 241 4.10 0.36 21.25
CA ARG A 241 2.73 0.22 20.73
C ARG A 241 2.76 0.10 19.20
N PRO A 242 3.26 -1.03 18.66
CA PRO A 242 3.34 -1.24 17.21
C PRO A 242 1.96 -1.15 16.53
N ASP A 243 0.89 -1.56 17.22
CA ASP A 243 -0.49 -1.43 16.78
C ASP A 243 -0.94 0.02 16.54
N ARG A 244 -0.28 1.03 17.10
CA ARG A 244 -0.66 2.44 16.91
C ARG A 244 0.16 3.16 15.86
N MET A 245 1.07 2.47 15.18
CA MET A 245 2.02 3.12 14.27
C MET A 245 1.36 3.75 13.04
N THR A 246 0.26 3.19 12.52
CA THR A 246 -0.47 3.82 11.40
C THR A 246 -1.01 5.20 11.80
N TYR A 247 -1.55 5.33 13.00
CA TYR A 247 -2.00 6.60 13.57
C TYR A 247 -0.84 7.54 13.93
N ALA A 248 0.26 6.98 14.47
CA ALA A 248 1.46 7.76 14.78
C ALA A 248 2.11 8.35 13.52
N ILE A 249 2.13 7.60 12.40
CA ILE A 249 2.59 8.10 11.11
C ILE A 249 1.68 9.22 10.59
N LYS A 250 0.35 9.07 10.67
CA LYS A 250 -0.57 10.17 10.31
C LYS A 250 -0.29 11.44 11.13
N SER A 251 -0.07 11.28 12.44
CA SER A 251 0.27 12.41 13.34
C SER A 251 1.63 13.02 13.01
N PHE A 252 2.62 12.20 12.66
CA PHE A 252 3.94 12.65 12.21
C PHE A 252 3.85 13.47 10.92
N VAL A 253 3.07 13.00 9.94
CA VAL A 253 2.85 13.69 8.67
C VAL A 253 2.08 14.99 8.89
N GLU A 254 1.06 14.98 9.75
CA GLU A 254 0.34 16.19 10.13
C GLU A 254 1.27 17.24 10.75
N GLU A 255 2.20 16.84 11.63
CA GLU A 255 3.19 17.74 12.22
C GLU A 255 4.18 18.29 11.17
N LYS A 256 4.65 17.45 10.23
CA LYS A 256 5.74 17.80 9.30
C LYS A 256 5.31 18.43 7.98
N LEU A 257 4.19 17.97 7.42
CA LEU A 257 3.67 18.42 6.12
C LEU A 257 2.33 19.16 6.25
N GLY A 258 1.60 19.00 7.37
CA GLY A 258 0.33 19.67 7.64
C GLY A 258 -0.91 18.79 7.47
N SER A 259 -2.03 19.21 8.08
CA SER A 259 -3.27 18.41 8.15
C SER A 259 -3.91 18.10 6.80
N LYS A 260 -3.70 18.95 5.78
CA LYS A 260 -4.25 18.76 4.43
C LYS A 260 -3.83 17.44 3.76
N PHE A 261 -2.72 16.84 4.16
CA PHE A 261 -2.25 15.54 3.66
C PHE A 261 -2.96 14.34 4.32
N ILE A 262 -3.66 14.56 5.44
CA ILE A 262 -4.43 13.52 6.16
C ILE A 262 -5.92 13.65 5.88
N GLU A 263 -6.42 14.88 5.72
CA GLU A 263 -7.85 15.18 5.50
C GLU A 263 -8.31 14.99 4.04
N SER A 264 -7.41 14.59 3.14
CA SER A 264 -7.72 14.49 1.71
C SER A 264 -8.83 13.48 1.43
N ARG A 265 -10.02 13.97 1.06
CA ARG A 265 -11.16 13.15 0.64
C ARG A 265 -10.98 12.65 -0.80
N SER A 266 -11.73 11.59 -1.14
CA SER A 266 -11.86 11.13 -2.53
C SER A 266 -12.29 12.28 -3.45
N ILE A 267 -11.61 12.41 -4.58
CA ILE A 267 -11.90 13.43 -5.58
C ILE A 267 -13.07 12.92 -6.43
N GLU A 268 -14.13 13.72 -6.53
CA GLU A 268 -15.23 13.43 -7.45
C GLU A 268 -14.72 13.24 -8.88
N PHE A 269 -15.24 12.24 -9.59
CA PHE A 269 -14.85 11.94 -10.97
C PHE A 269 -14.92 13.17 -11.89
N ALA A 270 -15.89 14.07 -11.67
CA ALA A 270 -16.04 15.30 -12.44
C ALA A 270 -14.80 16.20 -12.40
N LYS A 271 -14.08 16.26 -11.27
CA LYS A 271 -12.83 17.04 -11.15
C LYS A 271 -11.67 16.34 -11.86
N SER A 272 -11.56 15.01 -11.69
CA SER A 272 -10.54 14.22 -12.41
C SER A 272 -10.76 14.28 -13.93
N PHE A 273 -12.01 14.40 -14.37
CA PHE A 273 -12.36 14.56 -15.79
C PHE A 273 -11.78 15.86 -16.40
N GLU A 274 -11.62 16.94 -15.63
CA GLU A 274 -11.03 18.20 -16.11
C GLU A 274 -9.58 18.04 -16.58
N GLU A 275 -8.88 17.03 -16.06
CA GLU A 275 -7.50 16.71 -16.42
C GLU A 275 -7.41 15.78 -17.65
N THR A 276 -8.55 15.25 -18.12
CA THR A 276 -8.59 14.31 -19.25
C THR A 276 -8.53 15.02 -20.59
N SER A 277 -7.92 14.36 -21.56
CA SER A 277 -7.79 14.87 -22.94
C SER A 277 -8.04 13.74 -23.95
N PRO A 278 -8.18 14.05 -25.25
CA PRO A 278 -8.24 13.01 -26.29
C PRO A 278 -7.03 12.09 -26.32
N VAL A 279 -5.90 12.52 -25.76
CA VAL A 279 -4.60 11.81 -25.70
C VAL A 279 -4.19 11.43 -24.29
N THR A 280 -5.14 11.48 -23.35
CA THR A 280 -4.92 11.14 -21.95
C THR A 280 -6.16 10.41 -21.43
N PRO A 281 -6.24 9.10 -21.70
CA PRO A 281 -7.35 8.27 -21.28
C PRO A 281 -7.41 8.13 -19.75
N VAL A 282 -8.56 7.70 -19.25
CA VAL A 282 -8.74 7.32 -17.84
C VAL A 282 -8.70 5.82 -17.72
N PHE A 283 -7.97 5.33 -16.74
CA PHE A 283 -7.91 3.93 -16.36
C PHE A 283 -8.50 3.73 -14.96
N PHE A 284 -9.64 3.05 -14.89
CA PHE A 284 -10.27 2.66 -13.65
C PHE A 284 -9.68 1.34 -13.15
N ILE A 285 -9.07 1.39 -11.97
CA ILE A 285 -8.60 0.22 -11.25
C ILE A 285 -9.77 -0.27 -10.40
N LEU A 286 -10.26 -1.46 -10.67
CA LEU A 286 -11.46 -2.00 -10.03
C LEU A 286 -11.12 -2.85 -8.82
N SER A 287 -11.83 -2.63 -7.71
CA SER A 287 -12.00 -3.67 -6.70
C SER A 287 -13.17 -4.60 -7.11
N PRO A 288 -13.14 -5.88 -6.71
CA PRO A 288 -14.23 -6.81 -6.98
C PRO A 288 -15.60 -6.24 -6.57
N GLY A 289 -16.57 -6.31 -7.48
CA GLY A 289 -17.95 -5.86 -7.24
C GLY A 289 -18.18 -4.35 -7.34
N VAL A 290 -17.24 -3.58 -7.90
CA VAL A 290 -17.38 -2.13 -8.15
C VAL A 290 -17.38 -1.84 -9.65
N ASP A 291 -18.30 -0.98 -10.11
CA ASP A 291 -18.46 -0.61 -11.52
C ASP A 291 -18.37 0.93 -11.70
N PRO A 292 -17.38 1.45 -12.46
CA PRO A 292 -17.21 2.88 -12.70
C PRO A 292 -18.19 3.45 -13.74
N LEU A 293 -18.91 2.60 -14.48
CA LEU A 293 -19.80 3.03 -15.55
C LEU A 293 -20.85 4.03 -15.07
N LYS A 294 -21.42 3.82 -13.87
CA LYS A 294 -22.44 4.71 -13.30
C LYS A 294 -21.94 6.14 -13.13
N ASP A 295 -20.69 6.33 -12.72
CA ASP A 295 -20.11 7.66 -12.53
C ASP A 295 -19.83 8.35 -13.88
N VAL A 296 -19.33 7.58 -14.85
CA VAL A 296 -19.10 8.08 -16.22
C VAL A 296 -20.42 8.45 -16.90
N GLU A 297 -21.47 7.63 -16.77
CA GLU A 297 -22.80 7.91 -17.30
C GLU A 297 -23.44 9.14 -16.65
N LYS A 298 -23.33 9.26 -15.33
CA LYS A 298 -23.86 10.41 -14.58
C LYS A 298 -23.23 11.71 -15.05
N LEU A 299 -21.91 11.73 -15.26
CA LEU A 299 -21.23 12.91 -15.81
C LEU A 299 -21.55 13.11 -17.30
N GLY A 300 -21.57 12.04 -18.08
CA GLY A 300 -21.91 12.06 -19.50
C GLY A 300 -23.28 12.67 -19.75
N LYS A 301 -24.31 12.27 -18.98
CA LYS A 301 -25.66 12.86 -19.02
C LYS A 301 -25.64 14.38 -18.81
N LYS A 302 -24.85 14.87 -17.84
CA LYS A 302 -24.69 16.32 -17.59
C LYS A 302 -24.00 17.05 -18.75
N LEU A 303 -23.03 16.40 -19.41
CA LEU A 303 -22.26 16.98 -20.51
C LEU A 303 -22.84 16.68 -21.91
N GLY A 304 -23.97 15.96 -21.97
CA GLY A 304 -24.67 15.62 -23.22
C GLY A 304 -24.13 14.40 -23.97
N PHE A 305 -23.30 13.57 -23.33
CA PHE A 305 -22.81 12.28 -23.83
C PHE A 305 -23.66 11.14 -23.28
N THR A 306 -24.45 10.49 -24.14
CA THR A 306 -25.42 9.47 -23.74
C THR A 306 -25.55 8.42 -24.82
N ILE A 307 -25.88 7.20 -24.43
CA ILE A 307 -26.12 6.08 -25.37
C ILE A 307 -27.26 6.43 -26.35
N GLU A 308 -28.31 7.10 -25.87
CA GLU A 308 -29.45 7.54 -26.68
C GLU A 308 -29.05 8.49 -27.83
N LYS A 309 -28.11 9.40 -27.57
CA LYS A 309 -27.54 10.31 -28.56
C LYS A 309 -26.47 9.66 -29.45
N ARG A 310 -26.16 8.38 -29.24
CA ARG A 310 -25.13 7.62 -29.98
C ARG A 310 -23.74 8.24 -29.96
N ASN A 311 -23.46 9.07 -28.95
CA ASN A 311 -22.17 9.72 -28.73
C ASN A 311 -21.46 9.22 -27.47
N PHE A 312 -21.97 8.16 -26.86
CA PHE A 312 -21.33 7.41 -25.79
C PHE A 312 -21.43 5.91 -26.09
N HIS A 313 -20.29 5.26 -26.23
CA HIS A 313 -20.18 3.84 -26.55
C HIS A 313 -19.69 3.07 -25.33
N ASN A 314 -20.45 2.05 -24.94
CA ASN A 314 -20.12 1.18 -23.82
C ASN A 314 -19.84 -0.23 -24.35
N VAL A 315 -18.63 -0.73 -24.14
CA VAL A 315 -18.20 -2.04 -24.61
C VAL A 315 -17.64 -2.84 -23.44
N SER A 316 -18.34 -3.89 -23.02
CA SER A 316 -17.86 -4.84 -22.03
C SER A 316 -17.06 -5.95 -22.72
N LEU A 317 -15.78 -6.08 -22.37
CA LEU A 317 -14.90 -6.99 -23.09
C LEU A 317 -15.02 -8.41 -22.56
N GLY A 318 -15.00 -9.32 -23.53
CA GLY A 318 -15.11 -10.76 -23.40
C GLY A 318 -14.84 -11.35 -24.78
N GLN A 319 -15.06 -12.66 -24.95
CA GLN A 319 -14.73 -13.34 -26.20
C GLN A 319 -15.44 -12.71 -27.42
N GLY A 320 -14.67 -12.17 -28.37
CA GLY A 320 -15.17 -11.65 -29.65
C GLY A 320 -15.66 -10.20 -29.63
N GLN A 321 -15.46 -9.46 -28.53
CA GLN A 321 -15.87 -8.05 -28.40
C GLN A 321 -14.79 -7.04 -28.84
N GLU A 322 -13.59 -7.53 -29.18
CA GLU A 322 -12.41 -6.72 -29.50
C GLU A 322 -12.65 -5.83 -30.73
N VAL A 323 -13.23 -6.40 -31.79
CA VAL A 323 -13.53 -5.70 -33.04
C VAL A 323 -14.57 -4.59 -32.83
N ILE A 324 -15.51 -4.78 -31.92
CA ILE A 324 -16.53 -3.78 -31.58
C ILE A 324 -15.87 -2.62 -30.84
N ALA A 325 -14.96 -2.91 -29.91
CA ALA A 325 -14.17 -1.91 -29.21
C ALA A 325 -13.33 -1.06 -30.17
N GLU A 326 -12.62 -1.69 -31.10
CA GLU A 326 -11.80 -0.98 -32.10
C GLU A 326 -12.64 -0.04 -32.96
N ASN A 327 -13.78 -0.51 -33.51
CA ASN A 327 -14.68 0.31 -34.30
C ASN A 327 -15.26 1.48 -33.49
N ALA A 328 -15.61 1.26 -32.22
CA ALA A 328 -16.12 2.30 -31.35
C ALA A 328 -15.06 3.40 -31.10
N MET A 329 -13.81 3.01 -30.87
CA MET A 329 -12.69 3.94 -30.72
C MET A 329 -12.44 4.77 -31.98
N GLU A 330 -12.41 4.14 -33.15
CA GLU A 330 -12.18 4.83 -34.44
C GLU A 330 -13.29 5.83 -34.76
N VAL A 331 -14.57 5.44 -34.58
CA VAL A 331 -15.70 6.36 -34.77
C VAL A 331 -15.63 7.51 -33.77
N ALA A 332 -15.33 7.21 -32.51
CA ALA A 332 -15.31 8.18 -31.44
C ALA A 332 -14.17 9.20 -31.54
N SER A 333 -12.98 8.77 -31.98
CA SER A 333 -11.84 9.66 -32.16
C SER A 333 -12.11 10.68 -33.26
N GLN A 334 -12.79 10.28 -34.35
CA GLN A 334 -13.14 11.19 -35.45
C GLN A 334 -14.31 12.14 -35.12
N HIS A 335 -15.34 11.64 -34.43
CA HIS A 335 -16.58 12.41 -34.19
C HIS A 335 -16.64 13.06 -32.80
N GLY A 336 -15.65 12.81 -31.94
CA GLY A 336 -15.59 13.37 -30.60
C GLY A 336 -16.55 12.74 -29.61
N HIS A 337 -16.73 11.41 -29.67
CA HIS A 337 -17.60 10.67 -28.77
C HIS A 337 -16.83 10.18 -27.53
N TRP A 338 -17.55 9.60 -26.58
CA TRP A 338 -16.96 8.91 -25.43
C TRP A 338 -17.00 7.40 -25.63
N VAL A 339 -15.96 6.71 -25.20
CA VAL A 339 -15.87 5.24 -25.22
C VAL A 339 -15.48 4.75 -23.84
N ILE A 340 -16.22 3.79 -23.29
CA ILE A 340 -15.80 3.04 -22.11
C ILE A 340 -15.58 1.56 -22.47
N LEU A 341 -14.37 1.08 -22.22
CA LEU A 341 -13.96 -0.31 -22.38
C LEU A 341 -13.92 -0.96 -21.00
N GLN A 342 -14.79 -1.94 -20.77
CA GLN A 342 -14.87 -2.62 -19.48
C GLN A 342 -14.17 -3.97 -19.49
N ASN A 343 -13.55 -4.32 -18.37
CA ASN A 343 -12.96 -5.64 -18.12
C ASN A 343 -11.85 -6.04 -19.10
N ILE A 344 -10.95 -5.12 -19.44
CA ILE A 344 -9.91 -5.40 -20.44
C ILE A 344 -8.95 -6.55 -20.03
N HIS A 345 -8.83 -6.83 -18.73
CA HIS A 345 -8.05 -7.94 -18.19
C HIS A 345 -8.55 -9.32 -18.66
N LEU A 346 -9.79 -9.43 -19.16
CA LEU A 346 -10.35 -10.67 -19.69
C LEU A 346 -9.87 -11.00 -21.12
N VAL A 347 -9.23 -10.05 -21.83
CA VAL A 347 -8.80 -10.19 -23.23
C VAL A 347 -7.29 -9.99 -23.38
N GLN A 348 -6.50 -10.77 -22.62
CA GLN A 348 -5.04 -10.67 -22.57
C GLN A 348 -4.35 -10.58 -23.95
N GLY A 349 -4.75 -11.41 -24.91
CA GLY A 349 -4.14 -11.45 -26.24
C GLY A 349 -4.34 -10.17 -27.06
N TRP A 350 -5.34 -9.36 -26.72
CA TRP A 350 -5.69 -8.12 -27.44
C TRP A 350 -5.04 -6.87 -26.84
N LEU A 351 -4.52 -6.92 -25.61
CA LEU A 351 -4.02 -5.74 -24.91
C LEU A 351 -2.89 -5.00 -25.67
N SER A 352 -2.03 -5.74 -26.37
CA SER A 352 -0.99 -5.15 -27.23
C SER A 352 -1.55 -4.46 -28.48
N THR A 353 -2.68 -4.93 -29.00
CA THR A 353 -3.39 -4.29 -30.12
C THR A 353 -4.13 -3.05 -29.65
N LEU A 354 -4.76 -3.11 -28.47
CA LEU A 354 -5.41 -1.97 -27.84
C LEU A 354 -4.43 -0.80 -27.66
N GLU A 355 -3.23 -1.04 -27.14
CA GLU A 355 -2.19 -0.01 -26.98
C GLU A 355 -1.87 0.70 -28.30
N LYS A 356 -1.65 -0.05 -29.39
CA LYS A 356 -1.42 0.51 -30.73
C LYS A 356 -2.63 1.28 -31.27
N LYS A 357 -3.84 0.79 -31.00
CA LYS A 357 -5.09 1.44 -31.42
C LYS A 357 -5.32 2.74 -30.66
N MET A 358 -4.94 2.81 -29.39
CA MET A 358 -4.96 4.05 -28.61
C MET A 358 -4.06 5.09 -29.27
N GLU A 359 -2.78 4.77 -29.52
CA GLU A 359 -1.84 5.67 -30.20
C GLU A 359 -2.37 6.16 -31.56
N GLN A 360 -2.93 5.26 -32.38
CA GLN A 360 -3.53 5.62 -33.67
C GLN A 360 -4.73 6.57 -33.52
N CYS A 361 -5.57 6.35 -32.51
CA CYS A 361 -6.75 7.18 -32.28
C CYS A 361 -6.39 8.54 -31.67
N GLU A 362 -5.22 8.69 -31.07
CA GLU A 362 -4.71 9.96 -30.54
C GLU A 362 -4.26 10.92 -31.65
N GLU A 363 -3.76 10.38 -32.77
CA GLU A 363 -3.35 11.18 -33.92
C GLU A 363 -4.54 11.85 -34.62
N GLY A 364 -4.67 13.18 -34.46
CA GLY A 364 -5.75 13.94 -35.07
C GLY A 364 -7.12 13.75 -34.40
N ALA A 365 -7.14 13.23 -33.16
CA ALA A 365 -8.36 13.03 -32.38
C ALA A 365 -9.18 14.33 -32.23
N HIS A 366 -10.50 14.21 -32.32
CA HIS A 366 -11.42 15.29 -32.03
C HIS A 366 -11.29 15.74 -30.56
N SER A 367 -11.34 17.05 -30.30
CA SER A 367 -11.09 17.63 -28.97
C SER A 367 -12.00 17.11 -27.83
N LYS A 368 -13.22 16.68 -28.19
CA LYS A 368 -14.21 16.08 -27.28
C LYS A 368 -14.07 14.56 -27.06
N TYR A 369 -13.22 13.88 -27.84
CA TYR A 369 -13.00 12.44 -27.68
C TYR A 369 -12.47 12.13 -26.29
N ARG A 370 -13.04 11.12 -25.63
CA ARG A 370 -12.58 10.62 -24.33
C ARG A 370 -12.66 9.10 -24.30
N LEU A 371 -11.60 8.48 -23.81
CA LEU A 371 -11.49 7.04 -23.63
C LEU A 371 -11.38 6.70 -22.14
N PHE A 372 -12.25 5.81 -21.70
CA PHE A 372 -12.27 5.24 -20.36
C PHE A 372 -12.00 3.74 -20.47
N ILE A 373 -11.12 3.24 -19.62
CA ILE A 373 -10.70 1.84 -19.59
C ILE A 373 -10.90 1.34 -18.18
N SER A 374 -11.33 0.10 -17.98
CA SER A 374 -11.37 -0.49 -16.64
C SER A 374 -10.82 -1.92 -16.60
N ALA A 375 -10.12 -2.22 -15.51
CA ALA A 375 -9.59 -3.54 -15.25
C ALA A 375 -9.48 -3.82 -13.75
N GLU A 376 -9.59 -5.09 -13.38
CA GLU A 376 -9.16 -5.57 -12.07
C GLU A 376 -7.64 -5.79 -12.10
N PRO A 377 -6.92 -5.47 -11.02
CA PRO A 377 -5.52 -5.84 -10.89
C PRO A 377 -5.38 -7.36 -10.78
N ALA A 378 -4.23 -7.88 -11.20
CA ALA A 378 -3.91 -9.29 -10.98
C ALA A 378 -3.79 -9.59 -9.48
N PRO A 379 -4.14 -10.82 -9.03
CA PRO A 379 -4.06 -11.19 -7.62
C PRO A 379 -2.62 -11.27 -7.10
N SER A 380 -1.63 -11.44 -7.99
CA SER A 380 -0.21 -11.37 -7.66
C SER A 380 0.56 -10.62 -8.76
N PRO A 381 1.72 -10.01 -8.43
CA PRO A 381 2.55 -9.31 -9.42
C PRO A 381 2.99 -10.18 -10.60
N GLU A 382 3.25 -11.46 -10.37
CA GLU A 382 3.68 -12.44 -11.39
C GLU A 382 2.60 -12.72 -12.44
N LEU A 383 1.33 -12.52 -12.08
CA LEU A 383 0.17 -12.73 -12.95
C LEU A 383 -0.29 -11.43 -13.63
N HIS A 384 0.48 -10.34 -13.50
CA HIS A 384 0.13 -9.07 -14.12
C HIS A 384 0.25 -9.15 -15.65
N ILE A 385 -0.84 -8.79 -16.34
CA ILE A 385 -0.95 -8.92 -17.80
C ILE A 385 -1.12 -7.57 -18.53
N ILE A 386 -1.30 -6.47 -17.79
CA ILE A 386 -1.64 -5.18 -18.40
C ILE A 386 -0.35 -4.51 -18.89
N PRO A 387 -0.27 -4.09 -20.17
CA PRO A 387 0.93 -3.44 -20.69
C PRO A 387 1.29 -2.16 -19.95
N GLN A 388 2.58 -1.96 -19.71
CA GLN A 388 3.10 -0.77 -19.03
C GLN A 388 2.72 0.53 -19.75
N GLY A 389 2.83 0.60 -21.07
CA GLY A 389 2.52 1.84 -21.82
C GLY A 389 1.05 2.23 -21.74
N LEU A 390 0.13 1.25 -21.67
CA LEU A 390 -1.30 1.50 -21.42
C LEU A 390 -1.52 2.12 -20.04
N LEU A 391 -0.83 1.62 -19.02
CA LEU A 391 -0.89 2.21 -17.70
C LEU A 391 -0.25 3.60 -17.73
N GLU A 392 1.00 3.75 -18.16
CA GLU A 392 1.74 5.02 -18.19
C GLU A 392 1.02 6.17 -18.90
N SER A 393 0.34 5.90 -20.02
CA SER A 393 -0.39 6.88 -20.82
C SER A 393 -1.70 7.37 -20.19
N SER A 394 -2.22 6.67 -19.18
CA SER A 394 -3.53 6.92 -18.59
C SER A 394 -3.49 7.60 -17.22
N ILE A 395 -4.55 8.34 -16.89
CA ILE A 395 -4.84 8.79 -15.53
C ILE A 395 -5.50 7.64 -14.77
N LYS A 396 -4.90 7.19 -13.68
CA LYS A 396 -5.44 6.10 -12.86
C LYS A 396 -6.43 6.64 -11.84
N ILE A 397 -7.56 5.95 -11.73
CA ILE A 397 -8.56 6.20 -10.71
C ILE A 397 -8.93 4.86 -10.09
N THR A 398 -8.64 4.70 -8.81
CA THR A 398 -9.04 3.51 -8.07
C THR A 398 -10.50 3.63 -7.67
N ASN A 399 -11.29 2.60 -8.00
CA ASN A 399 -12.68 2.48 -7.61
C ASN A 399 -12.83 1.31 -6.62
N GLU A 400 -12.64 1.64 -5.35
CA GLU A 400 -12.72 0.71 -4.23
C GLU A 400 -13.94 1.02 -3.36
N PRO A 401 -14.57 0.00 -2.73
CA PRO A 401 -15.58 0.27 -1.72
C PRO A 401 -14.93 1.07 -0.57
N PRO A 402 -15.61 2.10 -0.03
CA PRO A 402 -15.08 2.81 1.12
C PRO A 402 -14.95 1.84 2.31
N SER A 403 -13.90 2.00 3.10
CA SER A 403 -13.68 1.20 4.31
C SER A 403 -14.32 1.88 5.52
N GLY A 404 -14.68 1.06 6.51
CA GLY A 404 -15.22 1.52 7.79
C GLY A 404 -16.74 1.36 7.90
N MET A 405 -17.24 1.28 9.13
CA MET A 405 -18.65 0.96 9.39
C MET A 405 -19.59 2.02 8.81
N MET A 406 -19.30 3.30 9.07
CA MET A 406 -20.15 4.41 8.65
C MET A 406 -20.34 4.44 7.14
N ALA A 407 -19.25 4.36 6.38
CA ALA A 407 -19.30 4.45 4.92
C ALA A 407 -19.96 3.21 4.30
N ASN A 408 -19.70 2.00 4.83
CA ASN A 408 -20.36 0.79 4.33
C ASN A 408 -21.85 0.75 4.66
N LEU A 409 -22.27 1.25 5.82
CA LEU A 409 -23.68 1.29 6.20
C LEU A 409 -24.48 2.26 5.33
N HIS A 410 -23.94 3.46 5.09
CA HIS A 410 -24.52 4.40 4.11
C HIS A 410 -24.57 3.78 2.71
N LYS A 411 -23.47 3.15 2.26
CA LYS A 411 -23.43 2.49 0.95
C LYS A 411 -24.44 1.34 0.82
N ALA A 412 -24.66 0.58 1.89
CA ALA A 412 -25.67 -0.47 1.92
C ALA A 412 -27.07 0.12 1.74
N LEU A 413 -27.39 1.19 2.49
CA LEU A 413 -28.66 1.91 2.42
C LEU A 413 -28.89 2.60 1.06
N ASP A 414 -27.83 3.08 0.41
CA ASP A 414 -27.87 3.76 -0.90
C ASP A 414 -28.33 2.87 -2.07
N ASN A 415 -28.42 1.56 -1.86
CA ASN A 415 -29.03 0.64 -2.82
C ASN A 415 -30.57 0.74 -2.84
N PHE A 416 -31.14 1.47 -1.89
CA PHE A 416 -32.57 1.61 -1.69
C PHE A 416 -32.97 3.09 -1.73
N ASN A 417 -34.26 3.35 -1.92
CA ASN A 417 -34.84 4.68 -1.96
C ASN A 417 -36.12 4.72 -1.11
N GLN A 418 -36.75 5.90 -1.02
CA GLN A 418 -38.00 6.05 -0.25
C GLN A 418 -39.09 5.08 -0.73
N GLU A 419 -39.22 4.91 -2.05
CA GLU A 419 -40.22 3.99 -2.65
C GLU A 419 -40.00 2.54 -2.20
N THR A 420 -38.74 2.11 -2.07
CA THR A 420 -38.42 0.76 -1.58
C THR A 420 -38.80 0.60 -0.11
N LEU A 421 -38.56 1.62 0.72
CA LEU A 421 -38.92 1.57 2.14
C LEU A 421 -40.44 1.48 2.35
N GLU A 422 -41.22 2.04 1.42
CA GLU A 422 -42.68 2.10 1.48
C GLU A 422 -43.36 0.99 0.63
N MET A 423 -42.59 0.04 0.09
CA MET A 423 -43.15 -0.96 -0.84
C MET A 423 -44.01 -2.03 -0.14
N CYS A 424 -43.79 -2.27 1.16
CA CYS A 424 -44.45 -3.32 1.94
C CYS A 424 -45.63 -2.76 2.74
N THR A 425 -46.73 -3.51 2.77
CA THR A 425 -47.91 -3.20 3.60
C THR A 425 -47.60 -3.15 5.10
N LYS A 426 -46.58 -3.89 5.53
CA LYS A 426 -46.05 -3.91 6.90
C LYS A 426 -44.78 -3.07 6.99
N GLU A 427 -44.96 -1.76 6.82
CA GLU A 427 -43.82 -0.84 6.69
C GLU A 427 -42.87 -0.87 7.89
N ALA A 428 -43.40 -0.91 9.12
CA ALA A 428 -42.57 -0.84 10.33
C ALA A 428 -41.64 -2.06 10.43
N GLU A 429 -42.19 -3.25 10.23
CA GLU A 429 -41.48 -4.52 10.25
C GLU A 429 -40.46 -4.60 9.10
N PHE A 430 -40.87 -4.21 7.90
CA PHE A 430 -40.03 -4.24 6.72
C PHE A 430 -38.83 -3.29 6.86
N LYS A 431 -39.06 -2.03 7.24
CA LYS A 431 -38.02 -1.01 7.38
C LYS A 431 -37.02 -1.37 8.48
N ALA A 432 -37.50 -1.89 9.62
CA ALA A 432 -36.63 -2.34 10.71
C ALA A 432 -35.71 -3.49 10.27
N VAL A 433 -36.25 -4.55 9.64
CA VAL A 433 -35.43 -5.68 9.18
C VAL A 433 -34.50 -5.27 8.04
N LEU A 434 -34.94 -4.39 7.13
CA LEU A 434 -34.09 -3.85 6.05
C LEU A 434 -32.88 -3.11 6.62
N PHE A 435 -33.06 -2.26 7.64
CA PHE A 435 -31.94 -1.56 8.28
C PHE A 435 -30.97 -2.55 8.93
N VAL A 436 -31.48 -3.55 9.65
CA VAL A 436 -30.64 -4.61 10.23
C VAL A 436 -29.88 -5.38 9.16
N LEU A 437 -30.48 -5.66 8.00
CA LEU A 437 -29.80 -6.29 6.87
C LEU A 437 -28.70 -5.39 6.28
N CYS A 438 -28.91 -4.08 6.21
CA CYS A 438 -27.87 -3.13 5.80
C CYS A 438 -26.69 -3.14 6.78
N TYR A 439 -26.97 -3.16 8.09
CA TYR A 439 -25.94 -3.27 9.12
C TYR A 439 -25.21 -4.61 9.07
N PHE A 440 -25.94 -5.72 8.93
CA PHE A 440 -25.38 -7.05 8.76
C PHE A 440 -24.48 -7.12 7.53
N HIS A 441 -24.91 -6.57 6.38
CA HIS A 441 -24.10 -6.49 5.18
C HIS A 441 -22.79 -5.72 5.41
N ALA A 442 -22.85 -4.57 6.09
CA ALA A 442 -21.67 -3.80 6.45
C ALA A 442 -20.72 -4.60 7.37
N VAL A 443 -21.27 -5.31 8.36
CA VAL A 443 -20.49 -6.15 9.28
C VAL A 443 -19.79 -7.29 8.56
N VAL A 444 -20.48 -8.09 7.75
CA VAL A 444 -19.87 -9.24 7.09
C VAL A 444 -18.76 -8.83 6.10
N ASN A 445 -18.94 -7.68 5.43
CA ASN A 445 -17.93 -7.12 4.53
C ASN A 445 -16.70 -6.60 5.27
N GLU A 446 -16.88 -5.88 6.37
CA GLU A 446 -15.77 -5.27 7.11
C GLU A 446 -15.02 -6.28 7.97
N ARG A 447 -15.67 -7.36 8.43
CA ARG A 447 -15.01 -8.39 9.23
C ARG A 447 -13.79 -9.02 8.56
N LYS A 448 -13.72 -9.03 7.22
CA LYS A 448 -12.54 -9.53 6.48
C LYS A 448 -11.24 -8.81 6.87
N LYS A 449 -11.29 -7.58 7.36
CA LYS A 449 -10.10 -6.82 7.78
C LYS A 449 -9.39 -7.44 9.00
N PHE A 450 -10.11 -8.17 9.85
CA PHE A 450 -9.54 -8.79 11.04
C PHE A 450 -8.92 -10.18 10.78
N GLY A 451 -8.74 -10.56 9.51
CA GLY A 451 -8.21 -11.88 9.13
C GLY A 451 -9.00 -13.03 9.77
N ALA A 452 -8.29 -14.04 10.26
CA ALA A 452 -8.89 -15.24 10.88
C ALA A 452 -9.77 -14.95 12.11
N GLN A 453 -9.58 -13.82 12.81
CA GLN A 453 -10.48 -13.43 13.91
C GLN A 453 -11.83 -12.89 13.41
N GLY A 454 -11.84 -12.36 12.18
CA GLY A 454 -13.04 -11.91 11.49
C GLY A 454 -13.76 -13.07 10.80
N TRP A 455 -13.05 -13.74 9.89
CA TRP A 455 -13.49 -14.91 9.14
C TRP A 455 -12.30 -15.86 8.95
N ASN A 456 -12.51 -17.17 9.11
CA ASN A 456 -11.45 -18.16 8.85
C ASN A 456 -10.99 -18.13 7.39
N ARG A 457 -11.88 -17.78 6.46
CA ARG A 457 -11.57 -17.60 5.03
C ARG A 457 -12.15 -16.29 4.49
N SER A 458 -11.61 -15.82 3.37
CA SER A 458 -12.17 -14.66 2.66
C SER A 458 -13.36 -15.09 1.79
N TYR A 459 -14.51 -14.44 1.97
CA TYR A 459 -15.74 -14.72 1.22
C TYR A 459 -16.17 -13.52 0.36
N PRO A 460 -16.65 -13.75 -0.87
CA PRO A 460 -17.01 -12.70 -1.82
C PRO A 460 -18.47 -12.20 -1.63
N PHE A 461 -18.80 -11.69 -0.45
CA PHE A 461 -20.11 -11.08 -0.22
C PHE A 461 -20.31 -9.85 -1.14
N ASN A 462 -21.50 -9.72 -1.71
CA ASN A 462 -21.80 -8.70 -2.71
C ASN A 462 -23.15 -8.01 -2.44
N VAL A 463 -23.38 -6.87 -3.10
CA VAL A 463 -24.61 -6.08 -2.97
C VAL A 463 -25.85 -6.83 -3.47
N GLY A 464 -25.67 -7.79 -4.38
CA GLY A 464 -26.73 -8.70 -4.82
C GLY A 464 -27.30 -9.51 -3.66
N ASP A 465 -26.45 -9.99 -2.73
CA ASP A 465 -26.89 -10.73 -1.55
C ASP A 465 -27.83 -9.89 -0.68
N LEU A 466 -27.52 -8.60 -0.49
CA LEU A 466 -28.35 -7.65 0.25
C LEU A 466 -29.67 -7.33 -0.48
N THR A 467 -29.60 -6.93 -1.75
CA THR A 467 -30.79 -6.52 -2.51
C THR A 467 -31.78 -7.65 -2.72
N ILE A 468 -31.30 -8.87 -2.99
CA ILE A 468 -32.16 -10.05 -3.09
C ILE A 468 -32.74 -10.42 -1.73
N SER A 469 -31.97 -10.30 -0.64
CA SER A 469 -32.50 -10.55 0.72
C SER A 469 -33.65 -9.61 1.06
N VAL A 470 -33.58 -8.34 0.67
CA VAL A 470 -34.69 -7.36 0.85
C VAL A 470 -35.91 -7.72 -0.01
N ASN A 471 -35.72 -8.20 -1.24
CA ASN A 471 -36.83 -8.68 -2.06
C ASN A 471 -37.49 -9.94 -1.47
N VAL A 472 -36.69 -10.86 -0.92
CA VAL A 472 -37.19 -12.05 -0.21
C VAL A 472 -37.97 -11.64 1.04
N LEU A 473 -37.44 -10.68 1.82
CA LEU A 473 -38.11 -10.10 2.98
C LEU A 473 -39.51 -9.58 2.60
N PHE A 474 -39.61 -8.78 1.54
CA PHE A 474 -40.88 -8.25 1.04
C PHE A 474 -41.89 -9.38 0.76
N ASN A 475 -41.48 -10.38 -0.02
CA ASN A 475 -42.36 -11.48 -0.40
C ASN A 475 -42.87 -12.29 0.82
N TYR A 476 -42.01 -12.52 1.81
CA TYR A 476 -42.39 -13.24 3.03
C TYR A 476 -43.30 -12.41 3.94
N LEU A 477 -43.03 -11.10 4.10
CA LEU A 477 -43.86 -10.25 4.94
C LEU A 477 -45.27 -10.01 4.36
N GLU A 478 -45.39 -9.94 3.03
CA GLU A 478 -46.68 -9.86 2.34
C GLU A 478 -47.50 -11.16 2.42
N SER A 479 -46.83 -12.31 2.40
CA SER A 479 -47.51 -13.62 2.36
C SER A 479 -47.85 -14.18 3.76
N CYS A 480 -47.10 -13.81 4.79
CA CYS A 480 -47.34 -14.26 6.16
C CYS A 480 -48.13 -13.22 6.96
N THR A 481 -48.82 -13.61 8.04
CA THR A 481 -49.47 -12.66 8.96
C THR A 481 -48.54 -12.17 10.05
N LYS A 482 -47.67 -13.06 10.57
CA LYS A 482 -46.60 -12.76 11.52
C LYS A 482 -45.24 -12.79 10.82
N ILE A 483 -44.22 -12.21 11.45
CA ILE A 483 -42.84 -12.26 10.95
C ILE A 483 -42.32 -13.70 11.12
N PRO A 484 -41.91 -14.40 10.04
CA PRO A 484 -41.40 -15.76 10.12
C PRO A 484 -39.88 -15.72 10.41
N TRP A 485 -39.50 -15.45 11.67
CA TRP A 485 -38.10 -15.26 12.05
C TRP A 485 -37.18 -16.43 11.69
N GLU A 486 -37.62 -17.68 11.91
CA GLU A 486 -36.83 -18.87 11.60
C GLU A 486 -36.53 -18.98 10.11
N ASP A 487 -37.55 -18.77 9.26
CA ASP A 487 -37.40 -18.81 7.80
C ASP A 487 -36.49 -17.68 7.31
N LEU A 488 -36.68 -16.46 7.81
CA LEU A 488 -35.86 -15.31 7.43
C LEU A 488 -34.39 -15.52 7.83
N ARG A 489 -34.12 -15.97 9.06
CA ARG A 489 -32.76 -16.28 9.53
C ARG A 489 -32.13 -17.40 8.71
N TYR A 490 -32.89 -18.44 8.35
CA TYR A 490 -32.42 -19.52 7.50
C TYR A 490 -32.09 -19.02 6.09
N LEU A 491 -33.02 -18.30 5.44
CA LEU A 491 -32.83 -17.78 4.09
C LEU A 491 -31.61 -16.86 4.01
N PHE A 492 -31.50 -15.89 4.91
CA PHE A 492 -30.37 -14.95 4.89
C PHE A 492 -29.05 -15.62 5.29
N GLY A 493 -29.06 -16.43 6.35
CA GLY A 493 -27.85 -17.00 6.94
C GLY A 493 -27.31 -18.25 6.24
N GLU A 494 -28.17 -19.04 5.59
CA GLU A 494 -27.80 -20.36 5.04
C GLU A 494 -27.75 -20.37 3.52
N ILE A 495 -28.64 -19.59 2.89
CA ILE A 495 -28.83 -19.60 1.44
C ILE A 495 -28.15 -18.37 0.84
N MET A 496 -28.55 -17.16 1.25
CA MET A 496 -28.06 -15.92 0.66
C MET A 496 -26.58 -15.70 1.00
N TYR A 497 -26.25 -15.45 2.27
CA TYR A 497 -24.87 -15.25 2.70
C TYR A 497 -24.17 -16.59 2.96
N GLY A 498 -24.88 -17.56 3.57
CA GLY A 498 -24.33 -18.88 3.85
C GLY A 498 -23.97 -19.70 2.61
N GLY A 499 -24.51 -19.37 1.43
CA GLY A 499 -24.14 -20.00 0.16
C GLY A 499 -22.68 -19.72 -0.24
N HIS A 500 -22.10 -18.62 0.23
CA HIS A 500 -20.68 -18.28 0.00
C HIS A 500 -19.74 -18.92 1.02
N ILE A 501 -20.25 -19.29 2.20
CA ILE A 501 -19.45 -19.70 3.34
C ILE A 501 -19.17 -21.21 3.27
N THR A 502 -17.89 -21.55 3.21
CA THR A 502 -17.42 -22.94 3.09
C THR A 502 -16.95 -23.54 4.41
N ASP A 503 -16.67 -22.73 5.43
CA ASP A 503 -16.24 -23.17 6.76
C ASP A 503 -17.43 -23.23 7.74
N ASP A 504 -17.56 -24.33 8.49
CA ASP A 504 -18.69 -24.56 9.39
C ASP A 504 -18.70 -23.60 10.60
N TRP A 505 -17.53 -23.16 11.07
CA TRP A 505 -17.43 -22.21 12.18
C TRP A 505 -17.84 -20.81 11.75
N ASP A 506 -17.40 -20.38 10.56
CA ASP A 506 -17.85 -19.13 9.95
C ASP A 506 -19.36 -19.17 9.67
N ARG A 507 -19.88 -20.33 9.24
CA ARG A 507 -21.33 -20.51 9.01
C ARG A 507 -22.12 -20.36 10.29
N ARG A 508 -21.63 -20.94 11.40
CA ARG A 508 -22.22 -20.73 12.74
C ARG A 508 -22.20 -19.26 13.15
N LEU A 509 -21.09 -18.56 12.91
CA LEU A 509 -20.97 -17.13 13.22
C LEU A 509 -22.01 -16.31 12.45
N CYS A 510 -22.14 -16.53 11.14
CA CYS A 510 -23.13 -15.87 10.28
C CYS A 510 -24.56 -16.03 10.82
N ARG A 511 -24.95 -17.26 11.18
CA ARG A 511 -26.27 -17.55 11.79
C ARG A 511 -26.45 -16.84 13.13
N THR A 512 -25.41 -16.76 13.93
CA THR A 512 -25.46 -16.16 15.28
C THR A 512 -25.80 -14.67 15.20
N PHE A 513 -25.22 -13.93 14.25
CA PHE A 513 -25.60 -12.51 14.04
C PHE A 513 -27.09 -12.34 13.76
N LEU A 514 -27.63 -13.15 12.87
CA LEU A 514 -29.04 -13.08 12.50
C LEU A 514 -29.95 -13.51 13.65
N GLN A 515 -29.53 -14.48 14.48
CA GLN A 515 -30.26 -14.89 15.68
C GLN A 515 -30.32 -13.77 16.74
N GLU A 516 -29.21 -13.06 16.94
CA GLU A 516 -29.14 -11.99 17.94
C GLU A 516 -29.93 -10.73 17.54
N TRP A 517 -29.99 -10.40 16.24
CA TRP A 517 -30.62 -9.18 15.76
C TRP A 517 -32.05 -9.35 15.24
N LEU A 518 -32.38 -10.46 14.58
CA LEU A 518 -33.69 -10.67 13.95
C LEU A 518 -34.61 -11.46 14.87
N LYS A 519 -35.12 -10.82 15.92
CA LYS A 519 -35.98 -11.41 16.96
C LYS A 519 -37.12 -10.46 17.32
N ASP A 520 -38.11 -10.94 18.09
CA ASP A 520 -39.30 -10.16 18.42
C ASP A 520 -38.94 -8.82 19.10
N GLU A 521 -37.91 -8.81 19.95
CA GLU A 521 -37.41 -7.61 20.64
C GLU A 521 -36.93 -6.51 19.69
N LEU A 522 -36.67 -6.82 18.40
CA LEU A 522 -36.35 -5.81 17.40
C LEU A 522 -37.52 -4.85 17.18
N MET A 523 -38.75 -5.35 17.25
CA MET A 523 -39.96 -4.53 17.08
C MET A 523 -40.26 -3.69 18.33
N ASP A 524 -39.80 -4.15 19.49
CA ASP A 524 -39.94 -3.44 20.77
C ASP A 524 -38.93 -2.28 20.90
N GLY A 525 -37.94 -2.20 19.99
CA GLY A 525 -36.87 -1.18 20.02
C GLY A 525 -35.75 -1.50 21.03
N ASP A 526 -35.73 -2.72 21.57
CA ASP A 526 -34.82 -3.15 22.63
C ASP A 526 -33.53 -3.80 22.08
N VAL A 527 -33.42 -3.98 20.77
CA VAL A 527 -32.24 -4.57 20.13
C VAL A 527 -31.13 -3.53 19.94
N MET A 528 -29.97 -3.83 20.52
CA MET A 528 -28.72 -3.13 20.27
C MET A 528 -27.93 -3.87 19.19
N LEU A 529 -27.62 -3.20 18.07
CA LEU A 529 -26.81 -3.77 16.99
C LEU A 529 -25.34 -3.87 17.40
N ALA A 530 -24.88 -2.89 18.17
CA ALA A 530 -23.59 -2.88 18.85
C ALA A 530 -23.69 -2.05 20.14
N PRO A 531 -22.73 -2.18 21.08
CA PRO A 531 -22.63 -1.28 22.23
C PRO A 531 -22.68 0.20 21.80
N GLY A 532 -23.68 0.93 22.29
CA GLY A 532 -23.90 2.34 21.94
C GLY A 532 -24.60 2.59 20.60
N PHE A 533 -25.06 1.56 19.89
CA PHE A 533 -25.78 1.70 18.62
C PHE A 533 -27.08 0.85 18.61
N PRO A 534 -28.23 1.43 18.99
CA PRO A 534 -29.52 0.74 18.93
C PRO A 534 -30.00 0.53 17.49
N ALA A 535 -30.91 -0.44 17.29
CA ALA A 535 -31.66 -0.52 16.05
C ALA A 535 -32.62 0.69 15.96
N PRO A 536 -32.63 1.44 14.86
CA PRO A 536 -33.52 2.59 14.72
C PRO A 536 -34.97 2.15 14.58
N GLY A 537 -35.88 3.02 15.03
CA GLY A 537 -37.32 2.85 14.79
C GLY A 537 -37.72 3.08 13.32
N ASN A 538 -39.02 3.17 13.07
CA ASN A 538 -39.56 3.47 11.74
C ASN A 538 -39.23 4.92 11.34
N MET A 539 -38.41 5.09 10.31
CA MET A 539 -37.98 6.38 9.77
C MET A 539 -38.13 6.40 8.23
N ASP A 540 -38.06 7.59 7.64
CA ASP A 540 -37.89 7.76 6.20
C ASP A 540 -36.41 7.62 5.79
N TYR A 541 -36.14 7.60 4.48
CA TYR A 541 -34.80 7.41 3.94
C TYR A 541 -33.80 8.46 4.46
N VAL A 542 -34.23 9.72 4.52
CA VAL A 542 -33.41 10.84 5.02
C VAL A 542 -33.16 10.68 6.52
N GLY A 543 -34.18 10.29 7.28
CA GLY A 543 -34.08 10.00 8.71
C GLY A 543 -33.08 8.88 9.01
N TYR A 544 -33.06 7.79 8.25
CA TYR A 544 -32.07 6.73 8.44
C TYR A 544 -30.64 7.20 8.18
N ARG A 545 -30.40 8.04 7.16
CA ARG A 545 -29.07 8.62 6.93
C ARG A 545 -28.63 9.51 8.09
N ALA A 546 -29.51 10.41 8.54
CA ALA A 546 -29.24 11.27 9.69
C ALA A 546 -28.98 10.46 10.97
N TYR A 547 -29.74 9.37 11.18
CA TYR A 547 -29.53 8.46 12.31
C TYR A 547 -28.13 7.85 12.30
N ILE A 548 -27.64 7.40 11.13
CA ILE A 548 -26.28 6.87 10.99
C ILE A 548 -25.25 7.95 11.34
N ASP A 549 -25.41 9.16 10.80
CA ASP A 549 -24.46 10.25 11.03
C ASP A 549 -24.40 10.72 12.49
N ASP A 550 -25.56 10.77 13.16
CA ASP A 550 -25.70 11.32 14.51
C ASP A 550 -25.49 10.28 15.62
N THR A 551 -25.82 9.02 15.37
CA THR A 551 -25.90 7.98 16.43
C THR A 551 -24.81 6.91 16.33
N LEU A 552 -24.22 6.68 15.16
CA LEU A 552 -23.17 5.67 15.03
C LEU A 552 -21.94 6.08 15.85
N PRO A 553 -21.50 5.26 16.82
CA PRO A 553 -20.34 5.61 17.63
C PRO A 553 -19.05 5.55 16.80
N THR A 554 -17.97 6.10 17.35
CA THR A 554 -16.64 5.99 16.76
C THR A 554 -16.31 4.53 16.47
N GLU A 555 -15.70 4.29 15.31
CA GLU A 555 -15.45 2.94 14.85
C GLU A 555 -14.56 2.17 15.81
N THR A 556 -15.06 1.03 16.27
CA THR A 556 -14.34 0.09 17.13
C THR A 556 -14.69 -1.34 16.72
N PRO A 557 -13.88 -2.35 17.09
CA PRO A 557 -14.20 -3.76 16.83
C PRO A 557 -15.59 -4.20 17.32
N TYR A 558 -16.15 -3.52 18.33
CA TYR A 558 -17.49 -3.80 18.84
C TYR A 558 -18.58 -3.68 17.77
N LEU A 559 -18.45 -2.74 16.83
CA LEU A 559 -19.41 -2.58 15.73
C LEU A 559 -19.49 -3.86 14.87
N TYR A 560 -18.44 -4.67 14.86
CA TYR A 560 -18.38 -5.91 14.09
C TYR A 560 -18.64 -7.16 14.93
N GLY A 561 -19.02 -7.01 16.21
CA GLY A 561 -19.16 -8.13 17.15
C GLY A 561 -17.82 -8.71 17.61
N LEU A 562 -16.76 -7.90 17.69
CA LEU A 562 -15.43 -8.29 18.14
C LEU A 562 -15.02 -7.54 19.42
N HIS A 563 -14.10 -8.14 20.17
CA HIS A 563 -13.45 -7.48 21.30
C HIS A 563 -12.45 -6.42 20.79
N PRO A 564 -12.23 -5.28 21.47
CA PRO A 564 -11.27 -4.24 21.07
C PRO A 564 -9.86 -4.75 20.76
N ASN A 565 -9.40 -5.76 21.50
CA ASN A 565 -8.10 -6.41 21.25
C ASN A 565 -7.95 -7.02 19.84
N ALA A 566 -9.05 -7.27 19.11
CA ALA A 566 -8.98 -7.74 17.73
C ALA A 566 -8.34 -6.70 16.80
N GLU A 567 -8.46 -5.41 17.12
CA GLU A 567 -7.81 -4.35 16.36
C GLU A 567 -6.28 -4.39 16.52
N ILE A 568 -5.77 -4.78 17.70
CA ILE A 568 -4.33 -4.76 18.02
C ILE A 568 -3.56 -5.63 17.02
N GLY A 569 -4.01 -6.87 16.79
CA GLY A 569 -3.34 -7.81 15.89
C GLY A 569 -3.38 -7.35 14.43
N PHE A 570 -4.56 -6.89 13.97
CA PHE A 570 -4.74 -6.33 12.64
C PHE A 570 -3.84 -5.10 12.42
N LEU A 571 -3.91 -4.10 13.29
CA LEU A 571 -3.15 -2.86 13.15
C LEU A 571 -1.64 -3.09 13.27
N THR A 572 -1.20 -4.00 14.14
CA THR A 572 0.21 -4.42 14.21
C THR A 572 0.65 -4.96 12.85
N THR A 573 -0.13 -5.88 12.27
CA THR A 573 0.18 -6.47 10.95
C THR A 573 0.19 -5.41 9.83
N SER A 574 -0.77 -4.48 9.84
CA SER A 574 -0.82 -3.36 8.91
C SER A 574 0.38 -2.44 9.05
N SER A 575 0.82 -2.15 10.29
CA SER A 575 2.00 -1.33 10.54
C SER A 575 3.30 -2.00 10.06
N GLU A 576 3.47 -3.30 10.33
CA GLU A 576 4.65 -4.05 9.89
C GLU A 576 4.71 -4.12 8.36
N THR A 577 3.55 -4.34 7.71
CA THR A 577 3.45 -4.30 6.25
C THR A 577 3.80 -2.92 5.71
N LEU A 578 3.27 -1.84 6.30
CA LEU A 578 3.59 -0.48 5.89
C LEU A 578 5.10 -0.23 5.92
N PHE A 579 5.76 -0.54 7.04
CA PHE A 579 7.19 -0.27 7.14
C PHE A 579 8.06 -1.17 6.29
N ARG A 580 7.69 -2.45 6.16
CA ARG A 580 8.37 -3.38 5.26
C ARG A 580 8.31 -2.88 3.81
N THR A 581 7.13 -2.48 3.35
CA THR A 581 6.98 -1.96 1.98
C THR A 581 7.71 -0.62 1.80
N VAL A 582 7.68 0.28 2.78
CA VAL A 582 8.50 1.52 2.74
C VAL A 582 9.99 1.20 2.71
N PHE A 583 10.43 0.17 3.42
CA PHE A 583 11.82 -0.29 3.43
C PHE A 583 12.25 -0.87 2.06
N GLU A 584 11.41 -1.70 1.44
CA GLU A 584 11.63 -2.26 0.10
C GLU A 584 11.68 -1.17 -1.00
N MET A 585 10.97 -0.06 -0.79
CA MET A 585 10.99 1.11 -1.66
C MET A 585 12.17 2.06 -1.41
N GLN A 586 13.03 1.84 -0.42
CA GLN A 586 14.19 2.71 -0.22
C GLN A 586 15.13 2.64 -1.44
N PRO A 587 15.73 3.76 -1.86
CA PRO A 587 16.65 3.75 -2.99
C PRO A 587 17.90 2.92 -2.63
N ARG A 588 18.14 1.83 -3.37
CA ARG A 588 19.20 0.84 -3.12
C ARG A 588 20.63 1.42 -3.09
N ASP A 589 20.84 2.56 -3.76
CA ASP A 589 22.17 3.21 -3.90
C ASP A 589 22.33 4.53 -3.12
N SER A 590 21.34 4.96 -2.34
CA SER A 590 21.36 6.30 -1.70
C SER A 590 22.22 6.40 -0.42
N GLY A 591 23.17 5.48 -0.23
CA GLY A 591 24.03 5.41 0.96
C GLY A 591 25.52 5.27 0.70
N ALA A 592 26.01 5.48 -0.53
CA ALA A 592 27.45 5.50 -0.84
C ALA A 592 28.13 6.84 -0.47
N GLY A 593 27.71 7.45 0.65
CA GLY A 593 28.44 8.53 1.30
C GLY A 593 29.55 7.92 2.15
N ALA A 594 30.79 8.16 1.78
CA ALA A 594 31.97 7.66 2.46
C ALA A 594 31.90 7.86 3.99
N GLY A 595 31.82 6.76 4.75
CA GLY A 595 32.36 6.70 6.11
C GLY A 595 31.46 6.25 7.26
N THR A 596 30.15 6.03 7.11
CA THR A 596 29.29 5.73 8.28
C THR A 596 28.20 4.68 8.12
N THR A 597 27.94 4.17 6.92
CA THR A 597 26.92 3.14 6.68
C THR A 597 27.57 1.81 6.35
N VAL A 598 27.29 0.78 7.17
CA VAL A 598 27.66 -0.62 6.91
C VAL A 598 27.14 -1.01 5.54
N THR A 599 28.01 -1.53 4.68
CA THR A 599 27.61 -1.89 3.31
C THR A 599 26.62 -3.06 3.32
N ARG A 600 25.86 -3.22 2.23
CA ARG A 600 24.95 -4.35 2.07
C ARG A 600 25.69 -5.69 2.26
N GLU A 601 26.84 -5.83 1.60
CA GLU A 601 27.70 -7.01 1.69
C GLU A 601 28.17 -7.26 3.13
N GLU A 602 28.57 -6.21 3.86
CA GLU A 602 28.98 -6.33 5.27
C GLU A 602 27.83 -6.79 6.17
N LYS A 603 26.61 -6.27 5.98
CA LYS A 603 25.42 -6.70 6.73
C LYS A 603 25.10 -8.17 6.46
N VAL A 604 25.09 -8.57 5.19
CA VAL A 604 24.82 -9.96 4.80
C VAL A 604 25.89 -10.89 5.36
N LYS A 605 27.16 -10.52 5.26
CA LYS A 605 28.28 -11.30 5.79
C LYS A 605 28.19 -11.47 7.30
N SER A 606 27.86 -10.41 8.04
CA SER A 606 27.66 -10.50 9.49
C SER A 606 26.54 -11.45 9.87
N ALA A 607 25.40 -11.41 9.16
CA ALA A 607 24.27 -12.31 9.42
C ALA A 607 24.62 -13.77 9.08
N LEU A 608 25.33 -13.98 7.96
CA LEU A 608 25.81 -15.28 7.52
C LEU A 608 26.78 -15.89 8.54
N GLU A 609 27.78 -15.13 9.01
CA GLU A 609 28.75 -15.59 10.01
C GLU A 609 28.05 -15.94 11.33
N GLU A 610 27.13 -15.08 11.80
CA GLU A 610 26.38 -15.33 13.02
C GLU A 610 25.56 -16.63 12.97
N ILE A 611 24.86 -16.88 11.85
CA ILE A 611 24.07 -18.10 11.68
C ILE A 611 24.99 -19.32 11.58
N MET A 612 26.04 -19.23 10.76
CA MET A 612 26.96 -20.34 10.51
C MET A 612 27.70 -20.80 11.78
N ASP A 613 28.06 -19.87 12.67
CA ASP A 613 28.72 -20.16 13.94
C ASP A 613 27.79 -20.82 14.97
N LYS A 614 26.48 -20.58 14.88
CA LYS A 614 25.48 -21.04 15.86
C LYS A 614 24.78 -22.34 15.47
N VAL A 615 24.75 -22.71 14.19
CA VAL A 615 24.14 -23.97 13.76
C VAL A 615 24.92 -25.16 14.37
N PRO A 616 24.26 -26.10 15.07
CA PRO A 616 24.94 -27.25 15.69
C PRO A 616 25.26 -28.37 14.70
N GLU A 617 26.12 -29.30 15.09
CA GLU A 617 26.44 -30.49 14.29
C GLU A 617 25.19 -31.38 14.10
N PRO A 618 25.09 -32.11 12.97
CA PRO A 618 23.92 -32.95 12.69
C PRO A 618 23.80 -34.09 13.71
N PHE A 619 22.57 -34.44 14.04
CA PHE A 619 22.26 -35.57 14.92
C PHE A 619 22.80 -36.88 14.32
N ASN A 620 23.59 -37.62 15.08
CA ASN A 620 24.07 -38.94 14.67
C ASN A 620 22.96 -39.99 14.87
N ILE A 621 22.09 -40.11 13.87
CA ILE A 621 20.92 -41.00 13.92
C ILE A 621 21.33 -42.46 14.21
N ALA A 622 22.45 -42.94 13.67
CA ALA A 622 22.92 -44.30 13.90
C ALA A 622 23.27 -44.55 15.38
N GLU A 623 23.94 -43.60 16.03
CA GLU A 623 24.28 -43.68 17.45
C GLU A 623 23.03 -43.56 18.34
N ILE A 624 22.14 -42.62 18.00
CA ILE A 624 20.87 -42.38 18.69
C ILE A 624 19.99 -43.64 18.63
N MET A 625 19.89 -44.29 17.46
CA MET A 625 19.15 -45.55 17.29
C MET A 625 19.79 -46.74 18.03
N ALA A 626 21.11 -46.75 18.18
CA ALA A 626 21.83 -47.81 18.90
C ALA A 626 21.62 -47.75 20.43
N LYS A 627 21.26 -46.58 20.97
CA LYS A 627 20.98 -46.37 22.41
C LYS A 627 19.60 -46.88 22.85
N VAL A 628 18.73 -47.23 21.91
CA VAL A 628 17.33 -47.59 22.18
C VAL A 628 17.14 -49.11 22.14
N GLU A 629 16.78 -49.70 23.28
CA GLU A 629 16.46 -51.14 23.39
C GLU A 629 15.06 -51.47 22.85
N GLU A 630 14.05 -50.63 23.14
CA GLU A 630 12.66 -50.81 22.71
C GLU A 630 12.17 -49.61 21.90
N ARG A 631 11.67 -49.86 20.68
CA ARG A 631 11.19 -48.81 19.77
C ARG A 631 9.70 -48.56 19.96
N THR A 632 9.36 -47.56 20.76
CA THR A 632 7.98 -47.08 20.89
C THR A 632 7.64 -46.09 19.76
N PRO A 633 6.35 -45.87 19.44
CA PRO A 633 5.94 -44.86 18.46
C PRO A 633 6.50 -43.47 18.76
N TYR A 634 6.59 -43.09 20.04
CA TYR A 634 7.16 -41.82 20.48
C TYR A 634 8.63 -41.67 20.09
N ILE A 635 9.43 -42.74 20.27
CA ILE A 635 10.85 -42.74 19.89
C ILE A 635 11.03 -42.70 18.37
N ILE A 636 10.13 -43.35 17.62
CA ILE A 636 10.15 -43.30 16.15
C ILE A 636 9.91 -41.87 15.65
N VAL A 637 8.99 -41.13 16.27
CA VAL A 637 8.77 -39.71 15.94
C VAL A 637 10.03 -38.89 16.25
N ALA A 638 10.71 -39.14 17.38
CA ALA A 638 11.97 -38.46 17.70
C ALA A 638 13.03 -38.67 16.60
N PHE A 639 13.19 -39.89 16.09
CA PHE A 639 14.12 -40.18 15.00
C PHE A 639 13.76 -39.42 13.72
N GLN A 640 12.48 -39.40 13.35
CA GLN A 640 11.99 -38.69 12.17
C GLN A 640 12.21 -37.18 12.29
N GLU A 641 11.96 -36.62 13.47
CA GLU A 641 12.19 -35.20 13.76
C GLU A 641 13.70 -34.85 13.68
N CYS A 642 14.58 -35.69 14.26
CA CYS A 642 16.03 -35.53 14.11
C CYS A 642 16.49 -35.58 12.65
N GLU A 643 15.97 -36.52 11.86
CA GLU A 643 16.30 -36.66 10.45
C GLU A 643 15.84 -35.44 9.63
N ARG A 644 14.60 -34.97 9.83
CA ARG A 644 14.09 -33.75 9.19
C ARG A 644 14.88 -32.51 9.56
N MET A 645 15.25 -32.38 10.84
CA MET A 645 16.07 -31.29 11.32
C MET A 645 17.46 -31.31 10.68
N ASN A 646 18.06 -32.49 10.50
CA ASN A 646 19.32 -32.63 9.77
C ASN A 646 19.22 -32.15 8.31
N PHE A 647 18.10 -32.40 7.61
CA PHE A 647 17.91 -31.88 6.25
C PHE A 647 17.83 -30.36 6.20
N LEU A 648 17.19 -29.73 7.18
CA LEU A 648 17.13 -28.28 7.30
C LEU A 648 18.53 -27.70 7.60
N MET A 649 19.20 -28.20 8.66
CA MET A 649 20.54 -27.73 9.03
C MET A 649 21.57 -27.93 7.92
N GLY A 650 21.48 -29.04 7.19
CA GLY A 650 22.33 -29.30 6.03
C GLY A 650 22.13 -28.27 4.93
N GLU A 651 20.90 -27.83 4.68
CA GLU A 651 20.60 -26.77 3.71
C GLU A 651 21.15 -25.42 4.12
N LEU A 652 20.97 -25.04 5.40
CA LEU A 652 21.50 -23.79 5.94
C LEU A 652 23.01 -23.75 5.74
N ARG A 653 23.73 -24.81 6.16
CA ARG A 653 25.19 -24.88 6.02
C ARG A 653 25.63 -24.85 4.56
N ARG A 654 24.98 -25.62 3.68
CA ARG A 654 25.32 -25.69 2.26
C ARG A 654 25.16 -24.32 1.59
N SER A 655 23.97 -23.74 1.70
CA SER A 655 23.62 -22.48 1.03
C SER A 655 24.43 -21.29 1.55
N LEU A 656 24.66 -21.18 2.87
CA LEU A 656 25.50 -20.13 3.44
C LEU A 656 26.97 -20.26 3.04
N LYS A 657 27.51 -21.49 3.00
CA LYS A 657 28.89 -21.72 2.57
C LYS A 657 29.09 -21.38 1.09
N GLU A 658 28.13 -21.76 0.25
CA GLU A 658 28.11 -21.40 -1.17
C GLU A 658 28.07 -19.87 -1.36
N LEU A 659 27.23 -19.17 -0.60
CA LEU A 659 27.17 -17.70 -0.62
C LEU A 659 28.47 -17.05 -0.14
N ASP A 660 29.09 -17.52 0.95
CA ASP A 660 30.37 -17.00 1.45
C ASP A 660 31.49 -17.14 0.40
N LEU A 661 31.56 -18.27 -0.29
CA LEU A 661 32.50 -18.49 -1.39
C LEU A 661 32.19 -17.58 -2.59
N GLY A 662 30.90 -17.35 -2.89
CA GLY A 662 30.47 -16.39 -3.90
C GLY A 662 30.90 -14.95 -3.59
N LEU A 663 30.69 -14.50 -2.35
CA LEU A 663 31.10 -13.17 -1.87
C LEU A 663 32.62 -12.99 -1.85
N LYS A 664 33.39 -14.08 -1.67
CA LYS A 664 34.86 -14.08 -1.80
C LYS A 664 35.35 -14.10 -3.25
N GLY A 665 34.46 -14.30 -4.22
CA GLY A 665 34.80 -14.47 -5.64
C GLY A 665 35.41 -15.83 -5.98
N GLU A 666 35.31 -16.82 -5.09
CA GLU A 666 35.79 -18.19 -5.30
C GLU A 666 34.78 -19.05 -6.07
N LEU A 667 33.50 -18.71 -5.99
CA LEU A 667 32.41 -19.27 -6.81
C LEU A 667 31.76 -18.18 -7.66
N THR A 668 31.28 -18.56 -8.85
CA THR A 668 30.41 -17.70 -9.65
C THR A 668 29.07 -17.55 -8.95
N ILE A 669 28.65 -16.32 -8.70
CA ILE A 669 27.36 -16.00 -8.08
C ILE A 669 26.22 -16.54 -8.96
N THR A 670 25.34 -17.34 -8.36
CA THR A 670 24.15 -17.90 -9.00
C THR A 670 22.90 -17.11 -8.58
N GLN A 671 21.81 -17.27 -9.33
CA GLN A 671 20.52 -16.66 -8.97
C GLN A 671 20.01 -17.10 -7.59
N GLU A 672 20.30 -18.34 -7.17
CA GLU A 672 19.96 -18.84 -5.83
C GLU A 672 20.76 -18.11 -4.74
N MET A 673 22.03 -17.80 -4.99
CA MET A 673 22.88 -17.02 -4.07
C MET A 673 22.39 -15.57 -3.98
N GLU A 674 22.02 -14.93 -5.10
CA GLU A 674 21.46 -13.57 -5.10
C GLU A 674 20.14 -13.50 -4.33
N ALA A 675 19.27 -14.49 -4.50
CA ALA A 675 18.02 -14.59 -3.76
C ALA A 675 18.26 -14.78 -2.26
N LEU A 676 19.23 -15.62 -1.88
CA LEU A 676 19.64 -15.81 -0.49
C LEU A 676 20.22 -14.51 0.10
N GLU A 677 21.09 -13.81 -0.64
CA GLU A 677 21.68 -12.54 -0.24
C GLU A 677 20.60 -11.48 0.03
N GLU A 678 19.62 -11.34 -0.87
CA GLU A 678 18.48 -10.44 -0.67
C GLU A 678 17.67 -10.81 0.57
N CYS A 679 17.38 -12.09 0.78
CA CYS A 679 16.65 -12.56 1.97
C CYS A 679 17.39 -12.22 3.27
N LEU A 680 18.70 -12.49 3.33
CA LEU A 680 19.54 -12.15 4.48
C LEU A 680 19.57 -10.64 4.73
N PHE A 681 19.67 -9.84 3.67
CA PHE A 681 19.67 -8.38 3.79
C PHE A 681 18.32 -7.82 4.27
N MET A 682 17.22 -8.43 3.83
CA MET A 682 15.85 -8.03 4.13
C MET A 682 15.30 -8.64 5.44
N ASP A 683 16.12 -9.36 6.21
CA ASP A 683 15.72 -10.09 7.42
C ASP A 683 14.58 -11.11 7.16
N GLN A 684 14.59 -11.76 5.99
CA GLN A 684 13.58 -12.74 5.58
C GLN A 684 14.15 -14.16 5.59
N VAL A 685 13.31 -15.13 5.94
CA VAL A 685 13.68 -16.56 5.88
C VAL A 685 13.64 -17.00 4.40
N PRO A 686 14.75 -17.50 3.84
CA PRO A 686 14.80 -17.96 2.44
C PRO A 686 13.75 -19.04 2.14
N PRO A 687 13.14 -19.03 0.93
CA PRO A 687 12.16 -20.06 0.54
C PRO A 687 12.72 -21.49 0.58
N SER A 688 13.99 -21.67 0.25
CA SER A 688 14.67 -22.98 0.31
C SER A 688 14.74 -23.55 1.74
N TRP A 689 14.86 -22.69 2.75
CA TRP A 689 14.85 -23.08 4.16
C TRP A 689 13.41 -23.34 4.63
N THR A 690 12.49 -22.44 4.27
CA THR A 690 11.05 -22.57 4.60
C THR A 690 10.45 -23.87 4.09
N ALA A 691 10.81 -24.31 2.88
CA ALA A 691 10.36 -25.57 2.30
C ALA A 691 10.75 -26.82 3.12
N ARG A 692 11.75 -26.71 3.99
CA ARG A 692 12.25 -27.79 4.87
C ARG A 692 11.95 -27.55 6.35
N ALA A 693 11.44 -26.37 6.70
CA ALA A 693 11.16 -25.94 8.05
C ALA A 693 9.68 -26.15 8.42
N TYR A 694 9.34 -25.76 9.64
CA TYR A 694 7.98 -25.64 10.14
C TYR A 694 7.33 -24.33 9.65
N PRO A 695 5.99 -24.26 9.55
CA PRO A 695 5.29 -23.04 9.19
C PRO A 695 5.59 -21.92 10.19
N SER A 696 6.04 -20.76 9.69
CA SER A 696 6.34 -19.59 10.52
C SER A 696 6.17 -18.31 9.71
N MET A 697 5.80 -17.24 10.42
CA MET A 697 5.72 -15.86 9.89
C MET A 697 6.79 -14.96 10.54
N LEU A 698 7.73 -15.54 11.29
CA LEU A 698 8.82 -14.82 11.94
C LEU A 698 9.84 -14.32 10.90
N THR A 699 10.44 -13.16 11.17
CA THR A 699 11.61 -12.68 10.43
C THR A 699 12.85 -13.52 10.75
N LEU A 700 13.91 -13.39 9.96
CA LEU A 700 15.08 -14.27 10.00
C LEU A 700 15.70 -14.39 11.41
N GLY A 701 15.96 -13.27 12.09
CA GLY A 701 16.54 -13.29 13.45
C GLY A 701 15.69 -14.07 14.48
N PRO A 702 14.43 -13.68 14.73
CA PRO A 702 13.52 -14.40 15.60
C PRO A 702 13.25 -15.85 15.18
N TRP A 703 13.16 -16.12 13.86
CA TRP A 703 13.00 -17.48 13.33
C TRP A 703 14.20 -18.35 13.68
N PHE A 704 15.42 -17.83 13.52
CA PHE A 704 16.63 -18.58 13.86
C PHE A 704 16.74 -18.83 15.37
N ALA A 705 16.36 -17.85 16.20
CA ALA A 705 16.28 -18.06 17.65
C ALA A 705 15.26 -19.15 18.04
N ASP A 706 14.10 -19.19 17.38
CA ASP A 706 13.08 -20.23 17.55
C ASP A 706 13.60 -21.61 17.09
N LEU A 707 14.31 -21.67 15.96
CA LEU A 707 14.97 -22.88 15.48
C LEU A 707 15.97 -23.44 16.50
N MET A 708 16.77 -22.58 17.13
CA MET A 708 17.72 -22.99 18.17
C MET A 708 17.04 -23.55 19.42
N LEU A 709 15.87 -23.03 19.80
CA LEU A 709 15.07 -23.59 20.90
C LEU A 709 14.56 -24.99 20.56
N ARG A 710 14.06 -25.18 19.34
CA ARG A 710 13.59 -26.50 18.85
C ARG A 710 14.72 -27.51 18.80
N LEU A 711 15.90 -27.10 18.34
CA LEU A 711 17.09 -27.95 18.33
C LEU A 711 17.46 -28.41 19.73
N LYS A 712 17.44 -27.50 20.71
CA LYS A 712 17.72 -27.82 22.12
C LYS A 712 16.69 -28.77 22.72
N GLU A 713 15.42 -28.60 22.42
CA GLU A 713 14.36 -29.51 22.89
C GLU A 713 14.51 -30.89 22.27
N LEU A 714 14.83 -30.96 20.98
CA LEU A 714 15.07 -32.21 20.27
C LEU A 714 16.35 -32.91 20.75
N GLU A 715 17.41 -32.16 21.07
CA GLU A 715 18.62 -32.69 21.68
C GLU A 715 18.31 -33.33 23.04
N SER A 716 17.57 -32.63 23.91
CA SER A 716 17.12 -33.17 25.20
C SER A 716 16.21 -34.38 25.05
N TRP A 717 15.40 -34.45 24.00
CA TRP A 717 14.54 -35.59 23.74
C TRP A 717 15.34 -36.80 23.26
N SER A 718 16.32 -36.58 22.37
CA SER A 718 17.16 -37.63 21.79
C SER A 718 18.22 -38.20 22.73
N SER A 719 18.53 -37.51 23.84
CA SER A 719 19.51 -37.99 24.83
C SER A 719 18.94 -39.08 25.73
N ASP A 720 17.73 -38.86 26.24
CA ASP A 720 17.18 -39.66 27.34
C ASP A 720 15.94 -40.48 26.91
N PHE A 721 15.31 -40.14 25.78
CA PHE A 721 14.05 -40.73 25.28
C PHE A 721 12.90 -40.78 26.29
N ASN A 722 13.00 -40.00 27.36
CA ASN A 722 11.96 -39.89 28.37
C ASN A 722 10.79 -39.08 27.82
N LEU A 723 9.57 -39.56 28.07
CA LEU A 723 8.37 -38.79 27.74
C LEU A 723 8.28 -37.58 28.68
N PRO A 724 8.35 -36.34 28.17
CA PRO A 724 8.34 -35.16 29.00
C PRO A 724 6.93 -34.93 29.56
N ALA A 725 6.85 -34.38 30.78
CA ALA A 725 5.57 -34.05 31.42
C ALA A 725 4.80 -32.95 30.66
N THR A 726 5.50 -32.18 29.83
CA THR A 726 4.97 -31.14 28.94
C THR A 726 5.66 -31.25 27.59
N VAL A 727 4.88 -31.27 26.52
CA VAL A 727 5.40 -31.33 25.14
C VAL A 727 5.10 -30.00 24.45
N TRP A 728 6.12 -29.35 23.89
CA TRP A 728 5.90 -28.21 23.01
C TRP A 728 5.44 -28.70 21.63
N LEU A 729 4.13 -28.92 21.46
CA LEU A 729 3.56 -29.45 20.21
C LEU A 729 3.93 -28.61 18.99
N ALA A 730 4.01 -27.28 19.16
CA ALA A 730 4.41 -26.38 18.10
C ALA A 730 5.90 -26.48 17.75
N GLY A 731 6.72 -27.10 18.60
CA GLY A 731 8.17 -27.32 18.46
C GLY A 731 8.56 -28.38 17.42
N PHE A 732 7.64 -29.30 17.08
CA PHE A 732 7.85 -30.30 16.05
C PHE A 732 7.83 -29.71 14.63
N LEU A 733 8.60 -30.29 13.72
CA LEU A 733 8.59 -30.01 12.28
C LEU A 733 7.38 -30.66 11.60
N THR A 734 6.78 -31.68 12.20
CA THR A 734 5.52 -32.30 11.76
C THR A 734 4.34 -31.88 12.65
N HIS A 735 3.26 -31.41 12.03
CA HIS A 735 1.98 -31.16 12.72
C HIS A 735 0.93 -32.25 12.48
N ASN A 736 1.24 -33.29 11.70
CA ASN A 736 0.39 -34.47 11.57
C ASN A 736 0.96 -35.61 12.42
N PRO A 737 0.39 -35.90 13.59
CA PRO A 737 0.24 -37.30 13.94
C PRO A 737 -0.75 -37.87 12.91
N SER A 738 -0.26 -38.78 12.08
CA SER A 738 -1.06 -39.57 11.13
C SER A 738 -2.40 -40.02 11.71
#